data_AF-A0A1V6YLM7-F1
#
_entry.id   AF-A0A1V6YLM7-F1
#
_cell.length_a   1.000
_cell.length_b   1.000
_cell.length_c   1.000
_cell.angle_alpha   90.00
_cell.angle_beta   90.00
_cell.angle_gamma   90.00
#
_symmetry.space_group_name_H-M   'P 1'
#
loop_
_entity.id
_entity.type
_entity.pdbx_description
1 polymer ?
#
loop_
_entity_poly.entity_id
_entity_poly.type
_entity_poly.pdbx_seq_one_letter_code
_entity_poly.pdbx_strand_id
1 'polypeptide(L)'
;MEVDGGCKETVIGNKAVQNAKSSHPRRRRLLLSTDSAFADTVLPSLVQNPYIELRLITDEPSALLTGTNKIPHYMDTVDSQTFDKKTGARKWLKAKTAELCEWADMLLVAPIDAGALGAMLAGLTNTLTLALLRGWVSKKPVILIPGMTVSEWDHPLSTRQLDEISRFWPWIRTVKPVLWKSNGPEDLTILPWDGLEELHQTLETTLKLPPWEATLSTRPIPHSATVPAKAASKSPSGNATSSTPQTQHTGKADFLPLEIWLNVFEDQVRDWETAKAVGIPTHLPVPQEWQSHLPKMSTTATLEYTILRGSFAAIKKRIDALPRWKPLSDLACHLIVKFSRTDILSYLTENHLDLLWTTSRLTNIPYRASAIYGNPNVLTWWRDAPALPNKEYMADAVDGASRAGFIDVLDWWLHSGLPLRYSERALEAASAEGRVAVLDWWKTASGNAPPSNPLPLKVGKSVLLAAQSGRTASLAWWDASGIPYSHAENVARIASTHGHVHVLEFWYRLKGPKMIFDNQVLVGPTKNGHDHVLQWWKSCGMRVEFKTCDIEEALEDADPSSGAEGRVRRWWERNGLNLGVGLLMLARWVLRRALRGSNSRAISTRTRQPSPNPYNNIHINGRSIPRNRQSIAQNVRQNIIQSRSLVTEAIPSIAVPPLMFIGLLLGLWTWKCFWIIVMQNKLLYLSWLPPFTRSETVSDYKAECRPVQWEEKQIRSLDGTKLAVCEGHIPILEKDNMSSLNNSASRNKDQAKLIPKRKKSVVICYFQGNGGSTPMRLPLLSHVLRAITETPRSTPPPMSGANVSQYTIAALSYRGYWTSSGRATQSGIEMDAQAFLNWVSETYASPETDLEIVIWGHSLGAAVASSAVSTYLARQHEGQTSNTSSNRPLAPISRLILEAPTSSIKDMLISLYPQKWLPYRYLWPFSWNTWDIKAKMQEMARWRDEPGSQITKEATPSKPRSLPPIFLISGDKDEVVPPYVPDQLEQHAKSLGLEIQRKDVLGAMHIEAPLKLDGRKAMVQFILNGTSVPNT
;
A
#
# COMPACT_ATOMS: atom_id res chain seq x y z
N MET A 1 37.11 -44.10 -30.36
CA MET A 1 38.19 -43.33 -29.72
C MET A 1 37.77 -43.04 -28.30
N GLU A 2 38.43 -43.69 -27.34
CA GLU A 2 38.55 -43.22 -25.95
C GLU A 2 39.31 -41.86 -25.97
N VAL A 3 39.48 -41.06 -24.91
CA VAL A 3 40.01 -41.30 -23.55
C VAL A 3 39.73 -40.00 -22.74
N ASP A 4 39.66 -39.88 -21.41
CA ASP A 4 39.27 -40.74 -20.27
C ASP A 4 39.47 -39.88 -18.96
N GLY A 5 39.08 -40.40 -17.79
CA GLY A 5 39.44 -39.93 -16.45
C GLY A 5 38.28 -39.28 -15.67
N GLY A 6 37.73 -39.83 -14.57
CA GLY A 6 38.24 -40.82 -13.60
C GLY A 6 38.66 -40.09 -12.29
N CYS A 7 38.61 -40.61 -11.06
CA CYS A 7 38.22 -41.88 -10.40
C CYS A 7 38.04 -41.56 -8.87
N LYS A 8 37.46 -42.34 -7.95
CA LYS A 8 36.70 -43.61 -7.88
C LYS A 8 36.05 -43.72 -6.47
N GLU A 9 35.08 -44.61 -6.26
CA GLU A 9 34.67 -45.04 -4.90
C GLU A 9 35.67 -46.04 -4.28
N THR A 10 35.74 -46.11 -2.96
CA THR A 10 36.29 -47.27 -2.23
C THR A 10 35.36 -47.68 -1.08
N VAL A 11 35.01 -48.97 -1.05
CA VAL A 11 34.23 -49.62 0.01
C VAL A 11 35.14 -50.58 0.76
N ILE A 12 35.14 -50.52 2.10
CA ILE A 12 35.64 -51.60 2.97
C ILE A 12 34.54 -51.92 3.98
N GLY A 13 34.28 -53.22 4.18
CA GLY A 13 33.07 -53.71 4.84
C GLY A 13 33.16 -53.99 6.35
N ASN A 14 31.96 -54.07 6.94
CA ASN A 14 31.54 -54.74 8.17
C ASN A 14 32.59 -55.35 9.13
N LYS A 15 32.53 -54.91 10.39
CA LYS A 15 32.40 -55.83 11.52
C LYS A 15 31.25 -55.41 12.42
N ALA A 16 30.37 -56.35 12.75
CA ALA A 16 29.24 -56.11 13.64
C ALA A 16 29.67 -56.18 15.11
N VAL A 17 29.20 -55.24 15.92
CA VAL A 17 29.05 -55.41 17.37
C VAL A 17 27.59 -55.19 17.70
N GLN A 18 27.02 -56.13 18.43
CA GLN A 18 25.61 -56.12 18.84
C GLN A 18 25.35 -54.91 19.75
N ASN A 19 24.25 -54.20 19.51
CA ASN A 19 23.66 -53.32 20.51
C ASN A 19 22.13 -53.46 20.48
N ALA A 20 21.53 -53.48 21.67
CA ALA A 20 20.16 -53.94 21.87
C ALA A 20 19.11 -53.03 21.20
N LYS A 21 18.04 -53.63 20.67
CA LYS A 21 16.86 -52.90 20.21
C LYS A 21 16.12 -52.29 21.39
N SER A 22 16.35 -51.01 21.70
CA SER A 22 15.43 -50.21 22.52
C SER A 22 14.21 -49.82 21.67
N SER A 23 13.11 -50.57 21.84
CA SER A 23 11.85 -50.29 21.14
C SER A 23 11.11 -49.10 21.77
N HIS A 24 11.54 -47.88 21.45
CA HIS A 24 10.77 -46.67 21.76
C HIS A 24 9.84 -46.32 20.59
N PRO A 25 8.52 -46.16 20.82
CA PRO A 25 7.58 -45.78 19.78
C PRO A 25 7.85 -44.35 19.29
N ARG A 26 7.72 -44.15 17.98
CA ARG A 26 7.97 -42.86 17.31
C ARG A 26 6.94 -41.83 17.77
N ARG A 27 7.41 -40.68 18.28
CA ARG A 27 6.56 -39.57 18.71
C ARG A 27 5.74 -38.99 17.54
N ARG A 28 4.52 -38.56 17.85
CA ARG A 28 3.58 -37.88 16.95
C ARG A 28 3.86 -36.38 16.92
N ARG A 29 3.90 -35.78 15.74
CA ARG A 29 4.23 -34.37 15.58
C ARG A 29 2.98 -33.49 15.59
N LEU A 30 2.81 -32.70 16.63
CA LEU A 30 1.69 -31.79 16.79
C LEU A 30 2.17 -30.35 16.55
N LEU A 31 1.45 -29.61 15.73
CA LEU A 31 1.60 -28.17 15.56
C LEU A 31 0.44 -27.48 16.28
N LEU A 32 0.75 -26.65 17.28
CA LEU A 32 -0.23 -25.86 18.04
C LEU A 32 -0.17 -24.41 17.58
N SER A 33 -1.30 -23.85 17.18
CA SER A 33 -1.54 -22.42 16.99
C SER A 33 -2.45 -21.92 18.11
N THR A 34 -1.99 -20.91 18.85
CA THR A 34 -2.69 -20.44 20.06
C THR A 34 -2.30 -19.00 20.39
N ASP A 35 -3.20 -18.26 21.03
CA ASP A 35 -2.84 -16.99 21.66
C ASP A 35 -2.09 -17.22 22.99
N SER A 36 -1.45 -16.17 23.52
CA SER A 36 -0.68 -16.28 24.76
C SER A 36 -1.55 -16.49 26.00
N ALA A 37 -2.84 -16.09 25.96
CA ALA A 37 -3.76 -16.18 27.08
C ALA A 37 -4.33 -17.59 27.30
N PHE A 38 -4.55 -18.34 26.21
CA PHE A 38 -5.11 -19.68 26.23
C PHE A 38 -4.04 -20.78 26.27
N ALA A 39 -2.82 -20.49 25.82
CA ALA A 39 -1.69 -21.43 25.82
C ALA A 39 -1.53 -22.18 27.15
N ASP A 40 -1.57 -21.46 28.28
CA ASP A 40 -1.46 -22.01 29.65
C ASP A 40 -2.49 -23.09 29.99
N THR A 41 -3.65 -23.12 29.30
CA THR A 41 -4.73 -24.08 29.53
C THR A 41 -4.43 -25.45 28.93
N VAL A 42 -3.78 -25.49 27.77
CA VAL A 42 -3.59 -26.71 26.97
C VAL A 42 -2.13 -27.18 26.98
N LEU A 43 -1.18 -26.25 26.91
CA LEU A 43 0.25 -26.51 26.76
C LEU A 43 0.85 -27.41 27.86
N PRO A 44 0.55 -27.23 29.18
CA PRO A 44 1.13 -28.07 30.23
C PRO A 44 0.80 -29.55 30.05
N SER A 45 -0.41 -29.86 29.57
CA SER A 45 -0.84 -31.23 29.33
C SER A 45 -0.11 -31.84 28.12
N LEU A 46 -0.05 -31.12 26.99
CA LEU A 46 0.61 -31.61 25.76
C LEU A 46 2.11 -31.86 25.96
N VAL A 47 2.78 -30.99 26.73
CA VAL A 47 4.21 -31.06 27.01
C VAL A 47 4.59 -32.26 27.89
N GLN A 48 3.70 -32.65 28.82
CA GLN A 48 3.94 -33.79 29.71
C GLN A 48 3.78 -35.14 29.01
N ASN A 49 3.13 -35.20 27.84
CA ASN A 49 2.90 -36.45 27.13
C ASN A 49 4.17 -36.94 26.39
N PRO A 50 4.78 -38.09 26.76
CA PRO A 50 6.05 -38.54 26.18
C PRO A 50 5.95 -39.02 24.71
N TYR A 51 4.73 -39.16 24.18
CA TYR A 51 4.45 -39.60 22.81
C TYR A 51 4.25 -38.46 21.82
N ILE A 52 4.30 -37.19 22.25
CA ILE A 52 4.10 -36.01 21.39
C ILE A 52 5.43 -35.25 21.20
N GLU A 53 5.66 -34.74 19.98
CA GLU A 53 6.70 -33.78 19.59
C GLU A 53 5.97 -32.50 19.18
N LEU A 54 6.14 -31.39 19.91
CA LEU A 54 5.35 -30.16 19.74
C LEU A 54 6.13 -29.07 18.98
N ARG A 55 5.42 -28.26 18.18
CA ARG A 55 5.82 -26.94 17.69
C ARG A 55 4.70 -25.93 17.94
N LEU A 56 5.06 -24.66 18.13
CA LEU A 56 4.16 -23.60 18.59
C LEU A 56 4.08 -22.43 17.59
N ILE A 57 2.88 -21.89 17.39
CA ILE A 57 2.61 -20.65 16.65
C ILE A 57 1.79 -19.74 17.57
N THR A 58 2.23 -18.50 17.75
CA THR A 58 1.51 -17.48 18.54
C THR A 58 1.88 -16.06 18.08
N ASP A 59 1.29 -15.03 18.68
CA ASP A 59 1.42 -13.63 18.24
C ASP A 59 2.43 -12.80 19.04
N GLU A 60 2.81 -13.20 20.26
CA GLU A 60 3.80 -12.47 21.06
C GLU A 60 5.21 -13.09 21.01
N PRO A 61 6.25 -12.35 20.60
CA PRO A 61 7.62 -12.84 20.63
C PRO A 61 8.24 -12.77 22.04
N SER A 62 7.75 -13.54 23.02
CA SER A 62 8.46 -13.86 24.28
C SER A 62 7.75 -14.89 25.19
N ALA A 63 8.55 -15.48 26.10
CA ALA A 63 8.18 -16.01 27.42
C ALA A 63 7.69 -17.46 27.62
N LEU A 64 6.73 -18.01 26.87
CA LEU A 64 5.92 -19.17 27.36
C LEU A 64 6.48 -20.61 27.19
N LEU A 65 7.80 -20.80 27.12
CA LEU A 65 8.41 -22.14 26.99
C LEU A 65 9.72 -22.28 27.79
N THR A 66 9.63 -22.46 29.11
CA THR A 66 10.79 -22.84 29.94
C THR A 66 10.46 -24.08 30.79
N GLY A 67 11.31 -25.11 30.67
CA GLY A 67 11.16 -26.40 31.36
C GLY A 67 11.46 -27.65 30.52
N THR A 68 11.12 -27.65 29.22
CA THR A 68 11.23 -28.86 28.37
C THR A 68 11.71 -28.56 26.95
N ASN A 69 12.86 -29.13 26.57
CA ASN A 69 13.37 -29.33 25.20
C ASN A 69 12.91 -28.32 24.12
N LYS A 70 13.52 -27.13 24.06
CA LYS A 70 13.50 -26.16 22.92
C LYS A 70 12.39 -26.41 21.88
N ILE A 71 11.14 -26.23 22.25
CA ILE A 71 9.99 -26.41 21.33
C ILE A 71 10.08 -25.32 20.25
N PRO A 72 10.21 -25.66 18.95
CA PRO A 72 10.33 -24.65 17.91
C PRO A 72 9.07 -23.80 17.82
N HIS A 73 9.28 -22.48 17.80
CA HIS A 73 8.24 -21.45 17.92
C HIS A 73 8.29 -20.50 16.72
N TYR A 74 7.12 -20.05 16.25
CA TYR A 74 6.94 -19.21 15.07
C TYR A 74 5.90 -18.11 15.35
N MET A 75 6.11 -16.92 14.78
CA MET A 75 5.14 -15.82 14.82
C MET A 75 4.03 -16.03 13.80
N ASP A 76 2.78 -15.78 14.20
CA ASP A 76 1.64 -15.83 13.28
C ASP A 76 1.52 -14.56 12.42
N THR A 77 1.80 -13.40 13.04
CA THR A 77 1.88 -12.09 12.38
C THR A 77 3.21 -11.88 11.63
N VAL A 78 3.14 -11.18 10.50
CA VAL A 78 4.21 -11.12 9.49
C VAL A 78 4.88 -9.74 9.49
N ASP A 79 5.59 -9.44 10.57
CA ASP A 79 6.22 -8.14 10.79
C ASP A 79 7.49 -7.88 9.96
N SER A 80 7.76 -6.61 9.71
CA SER A 80 8.90 -6.15 8.88
C SER A 80 10.28 -6.44 9.47
N GLN A 81 10.37 -6.79 10.75
CA GLN A 81 11.61 -7.14 11.45
C GLN A 81 11.97 -8.63 11.33
N THR A 82 11.02 -9.49 10.96
CA THR A 82 11.17 -10.95 11.02
C THR A 82 12.00 -11.51 9.85
N PHE A 83 12.29 -10.72 8.81
CA PHE A 83 12.97 -11.16 7.58
C PHE A 83 14.07 -10.21 7.11
N ASP A 84 15.16 -10.78 6.60
CA ASP A 84 16.18 -10.05 5.85
C ASP A 84 15.56 -9.38 4.61
N LYS A 85 15.97 -8.13 4.32
CA LYS A 85 15.33 -7.22 3.33
C LYS A 85 15.23 -7.79 1.91
N LYS A 86 16.01 -8.83 1.60
CA LYS A 86 16.05 -9.53 0.31
C LYS A 86 14.90 -10.54 0.09
N THR A 87 14.27 -11.05 1.15
CA THR A 87 13.40 -12.24 1.02
C THR A 87 11.92 -11.93 0.85
N GLY A 88 11.41 -10.91 1.56
CA GLY A 88 10.02 -10.43 1.45
C GLY A 88 8.97 -11.34 2.12
N ALA A 89 8.08 -10.71 2.91
CA ALA A 89 7.04 -11.36 3.73
C ALA A 89 6.32 -12.55 3.06
N ARG A 90 5.77 -12.34 1.85
CA ARG A 90 5.01 -13.38 1.12
C ARG A 90 5.83 -14.61 0.71
N LYS A 91 7.14 -14.47 0.50
CA LYS A 91 8.01 -15.59 0.09
C LYS A 91 8.38 -16.44 1.31
N TRP A 92 8.68 -15.79 2.43
CA TRP A 92 8.90 -16.49 3.70
C TRP A 92 7.67 -17.25 4.16
N LEU A 93 6.49 -16.61 4.14
CA LEU A 93 5.23 -17.23 4.60
C LEU A 93 4.98 -18.56 3.86
N LYS A 94 5.07 -18.53 2.52
CA LYS A 94 4.93 -19.74 1.69
C LYS A 94 5.97 -20.82 2.02
N ALA A 95 7.23 -20.44 2.26
CA ALA A 95 8.29 -21.39 2.59
C ALA A 95 8.08 -22.04 3.97
N LYS A 96 7.69 -21.25 4.99
CA LYS A 96 7.42 -21.78 6.34
C LYS A 96 6.13 -22.57 6.44
N THR A 97 5.07 -22.17 5.74
CA THR A 97 3.87 -23.01 5.59
C THR A 97 4.22 -24.38 5.02
N ALA A 98 5.06 -24.45 3.98
CA ALA A 98 5.49 -25.74 3.41
C ALA A 98 6.30 -26.59 4.41
N GLU A 99 7.32 -26.00 5.05
CA GLU A 99 8.16 -26.68 6.07
C GLU A 99 7.31 -27.28 7.22
N LEU A 100 6.34 -26.52 7.71
CA LEU A 100 5.49 -26.93 8.82
C LEU A 100 4.41 -27.94 8.40
N CYS A 101 3.81 -27.79 7.22
CA CYS A 101 2.90 -28.79 6.64
C CYS A 101 3.59 -30.13 6.37
N GLU A 102 4.89 -30.13 6.03
CA GLU A 102 5.67 -31.36 5.89
C GLU A 102 6.00 -31.99 7.24
N TRP A 103 6.49 -31.20 8.21
CA TRP A 103 6.93 -31.72 9.51
C TRP A 103 5.78 -32.29 10.36
N ALA A 104 4.66 -31.57 10.49
CA ALA A 104 3.59 -31.90 11.46
C ALA A 104 2.72 -33.07 11.00
N ASP A 105 2.33 -33.98 11.90
CA ASP A 105 1.31 -35.01 11.65
C ASP A 105 -0.12 -34.45 11.80
N MET A 106 -0.30 -33.42 12.64
CA MET A 106 -1.58 -32.84 13.04
C MET A 106 -1.45 -31.35 13.38
N LEU A 107 -2.52 -30.58 13.14
CA LEU A 107 -2.66 -29.17 13.55
C LEU A 107 -3.73 -29.05 14.64
N LEU A 108 -3.48 -28.20 15.63
CA LEU A 108 -4.45 -27.77 16.65
C LEU A 108 -4.47 -26.25 16.63
N VAL A 109 -5.64 -25.64 16.39
CA VAL A 109 -5.84 -24.18 16.45
C VAL A 109 -6.80 -23.89 17.60
N ALA A 110 -6.32 -23.16 18.60
CA ALA A 110 -7.05 -22.97 19.84
C ALA A 110 -6.60 -21.71 20.62
N PRO A 111 -7.47 -20.70 20.82
CA PRO A 111 -8.76 -20.52 20.17
C PRO A 111 -8.61 -20.14 18.69
N ILE A 112 -9.69 -20.27 17.91
CA ILE A 112 -9.87 -19.57 16.64
C ILE A 112 -11.02 -18.57 16.78
N ASP A 113 -10.73 -17.27 16.56
CA ASP A 113 -11.71 -16.20 16.67
C ASP A 113 -12.71 -16.16 15.50
N ALA A 114 -13.83 -15.45 15.65
CA ALA A 114 -14.88 -15.36 14.64
C ALA A 114 -14.39 -14.72 13.32
N GLY A 115 -13.44 -13.78 13.39
CA GLY A 115 -12.77 -13.17 12.23
C GLY A 115 -11.83 -14.13 11.54
N ALA A 116 -10.98 -14.85 12.28
CA ALA A 116 -10.09 -15.89 11.77
C ALA A 116 -10.86 -17.09 11.17
N LEU A 117 -11.97 -17.49 11.79
CA LEU A 117 -12.88 -18.52 11.29
C LEU A 117 -13.51 -18.09 9.94
N GLY A 118 -13.97 -16.83 9.85
CA GLY A 118 -14.45 -16.24 8.60
C GLY A 118 -13.36 -16.11 7.53
N ALA A 119 -12.15 -15.70 7.93
CA ALA A 119 -10.99 -15.55 7.05
C ALA A 119 -10.52 -16.90 6.48
N MET A 120 -10.54 -17.96 7.29
CA MET A 120 -10.24 -19.34 6.87
C MET A 120 -11.21 -19.80 5.78
N LEU A 121 -12.52 -19.64 6.00
CA LEU A 121 -13.56 -20.03 5.05
C LEU A 121 -13.56 -19.16 3.78
N ALA A 122 -13.22 -17.87 3.90
CA ALA A 122 -12.99 -16.97 2.76
C ALA A 122 -11.69 -17.26 1.98
N GLY A 123 -10.81 -18.14 2.50
CA GLY A 123 -9.54 -18.50 1.87
C GLY A 123 -8.44 -17.42 1.96
N LEU A 124 -8.51 -16.54 2.95
CA LEU A 124 -7.47 -15.56 3.23
C LEU A 124 -6.21 -16.24 3.79
N THR A 125 -5.05 -15.60 3.62
CA THR A 125 -3.72 -16.15 3.97
C THR A 125 -2.77 -15.04 4.42
N ASN A 126 -3.27 -14.13 5.26
CA ASN A 126 -2.55 -12.99 5.81
C ASN A 126 -1.71 -13.32 7.06
N THR A 127 -2.03 -14.41 7.77
CA THR A 127 -1.24 -14.95 8.89
C THR A 127 -0.67 -16.32 8.55
N LEU A 128 0.32 -16.81 9.32
CA LEU A 128 0.92 -18.15 9.16
C LEU A 128 -0.11 -19.27 9.37
N THR A 129 -1.00 -19.13 10.34
CA THR A 129 -2.08 -20.06 10.68
C THR A 129 -3.11 -20.16 9.56
N LEU A 130 -3.52 -19.01 9.00
CA LEU A 130 -4.42 -19.00 7.83
C LEU A 130 -3.74 -19.58 6.58
N ALA A 131 -2.45 -19.30 6.37
CA ALA A 131 -1.66 -19.93 5.31
C ALA A 131 -1.51 -21.45 5.51
N LEU A 132 -1.34 -21.92 6.75
CA LEU A 132 -1.30 -23.34 7.11
C LEU A 132 -2.64 -24.02 6.87
N LEU A 133 -3.75 -23.49 7.39
CA LEU A 133 -5.09 -24.02 7.16
C LEU A 133 -5.40 -24.11 5.66
N ARG A 134 -4.97 -23.14 4.86
CA ARG A 134 -5.15 -23.13 3.40
C ARG A 134 -4.23 -24.10 2.65
N GLY A 135 -3.04 -24.36 3.18
CA GLY A 135 -2.00 -25.24 2.62
C GLY A 135 -1.95 -26.63 3.25
N TRP A 136 -2.86 -26.96 4.16
CA TRP A 136 -2.85 -28.20 4.91
C TRP A 136 -3.18 -29.41 4.04
N VAL A 137 -2.53 -30.54 4.33
CA VAL A 137 -2.81 -31.79 3.62
C VAL A 137 -4.07 -32.42 4.22
N SER A 138 -5.16 -32.53 3.44
CA SER A 138 -6.45 -33.08 3.89
C SER A 138 -6.44 -34.53 4.40
N LYS A 139 -5.31 -35.23 4.29
CA LYS A 139 -5.05 -36.55 4.92
C LYS A 139 -4.58 -36.44 6.37
N LYS A 140 -4.16 -35.26 6.84
CA LYS A 140 -3.67 -34.97 8.18
C LYS A 140 -4.79 -34.29 8.98
N PRO A 141 -5.13 -34.75 10.19
CA PRO A 141 -6.22 -34.18 10.97
C PRO A 141 -5.92 -32.76 11.47
N VAL A 142 -6.98 -32.00 11.74
CA VAL A 142 -6.95 -30.69 12.40
C VAL A 142 -7.96 -30.71 13.55
N ILE A 143 -7.63 -30.13 14.71
CA ILE A 143 -8.62 -29.74 15.72
C ILE A 143 -8.76 -28.23 15.72
N LEU A 144 -10.00 -27.75 15.78
CA LEU A 144 -10.35 -26.35 16.06
C LEU A 144 -11.05 -26.27 17.42
N ILE A 145 -10.59 -25.37 18.28
CA ILE A 145 -11.35 -24.89 19.44
C ILE A 145 -11.80 -23.47 19.09
N PRO A 146 -13.08 -23.22 18.79
CA PRO A 146 -13.55 -21.85 18.57
C PRO A 146 -13.41 -21.03 19.86
N GLY A 147 -13.00 -19.78 19.77
CA GLY A 147 -13.07 -18.84 20.89
C GLY A 147 -13.72 -17.56 20.43
N MET A 148 -14.81 -17.12 21.03
CA MET A 148 -15.45 -15.85 20.66
C MET A 148 -16.34 -15.30 21.79
N THR A 149 -16.81 -14.06 21.66
CA THR A 149 -17.77 -13.53 22.63
C THR A 149 -19.09 -14.30 22.54
N VAL A 150 -19.87 -14.34 23.63
CA VAL A 150 -21.20 -14.99 23.64
C VAL A 150 -22.08 -14.46 22.50
N SER A 151 -22.05 -13.16 22.23
CA SER A 151 -22.82 -12.53 21.15
C SER A 151 -22.38 -12.96 19.74
N GLU A 152 -21.10 -13.26 19.54
CA GLU A 152 -20.59 -13.82 18.27
C GLU A 152 -20.92 -15.32 18.16
N TRP A 153 -20.87 -16.07 19.26
CA TRP A 153 -21.22 -17.49 19.29
C TRP A 153 -22.69 -17.73 18.95
N ASP A 154 -23.59 -16.95 19.56
CA ASP A 154 -25.03 -17.01 19.32
C ASP A 154 -25.43 -16.43 17.95
N HIS A 155 -24.50 -15.80 17.22
CA HIS A 155 -24.79 -15.21 15.92
C HIS A 155 -24.96 -16.29 14.84
N PRO A 156 -26.03 -16.25 14.00
CA PRO A 156 -26.31 -17.30 13.01
C PRO A 156 -25.21 -17.57 11.98
N LEU A 157 -24.29 -16.61 11.79
CA LEU A 157 -23.11 -16.81 10.93
C LEU A 157 -22.16 -17.87 11.51
N SER A 158 -21.93 -17.88 12.82
CA SER A 158 -21.01 -18.79 13.49
C SER A 158 -21.53 -20.23 13.43
N THR A 159 -22.84 -20.43 13.68
CA THR A 159 -23.51 -21.72 13.44
C THR A 159 -23.34 -22.19 12.01
N ARG A 160 -23.57 -21.30 11.02
CA ARG A 160 -23.41 -21.61 9.60
C ARG A 160 -21.97 -21.98 9.23
N GLN A 161 -20.98 -21.28 9.78
CA GLN A 161 -19.56 -21.55 9.52
C GLN A 161 -19.11 -22.90 10.09
N LEU A 162 -19.56 -23.26 11.29
CA LEU A 162 -19.30 -24.58 11.90
C LEU A 162 -20.04 -25.72 11.17
N ASP A 163 -21.26 -25.48 10.70
CA ASP A 163 -21.98 -26.36 9.78
C ASP A 163 -21.22 -26.57 8.46
N GLU A 164 -20.59 -25.53 7.92
CA GLU A 164 -19.81 -25.60 6.68
C GLU A 164 -18.53 -26.43 6.87
N ILE A 165 -17.81 -26.22 7.98
CA ILE A 165 -16.62 -27.00 8.35
C ILE A 165 -16.97 -28.47 8.54
N SER A 166 -17.99 -28.79 9.34
CA SER A 166 -18.38 -30.18 9.62
C SER A 166 -18.89 -30.93 8.38
N ARG A 167 -19.52 -30.25 7.42
CA ARG A 167 -20.01 -30.86 6.17
C ARG A 167 -18.93 -31.04 5.10
N PHE A 168 -18.06 -30.07 4.92
CA PHE A 168 -17.14 -30.03 3.77
C PHE A 168 -15.68 -30.34 4.11
N TRP A 169 -15.26 -30.20 5.38
CA TRP A 169 -13.87 -30.33 5.81
C TRP A 169 -13.72 -31.45 6.86
N PRO A 170 -14.04 -32.72 6.55
CA PRO A 170 -14.17 -33.81 7.54
C PRO A 170 -12.85 -34.24 8.23
N TRP A 171 -11.70 -33.72 7.79
CA TRP A 171 -10.43 -33.86 8.49
C TRP A 171 -10.28 -32.87 9.66
N ILE A 172 -11.19 -31.89 9.77
CA ILE A 172 -11.29 -30.96 10.90
C ILE A 172 -12.30 -31.48 11.92
N ARG A 173 -11.91 -31.47 13.19
CA ARG A 173 -12.81 -31.73 14.34
C ARG A 173 -12.93 -30.47 15.19
N THR A 174 -14.15 -30.07 15.48
CA THR A 174 -14.43 -28.95 16.38
C THR A 174 -14.64 -29.49 17.80
N VAL A 175 -13.96 -28.90 18.77
CA VAL A 175 -14.15 -29.14 20.22
C VAL A 175 -14.94 -27.98 20.83
N LYS A 176 -15.60 -28.17 21.99
CA LYS A 176 -16.33 -27.12 22.73
C LYS A 176 -15.64 -25.75 22.73
N PRO A 177 -16.39 -24.66 22.52
CA PRO A 177 -15.82 -23.32 22.40
C PRO A 177 -15.39 -22.73 23.74
N VAL A 178 -14.42 -21.81 23.68
CA VAL A 178 -14.09 -20.87 24.75
C VAL A 178 -14.96 -19.62 24.56
N LEU A 179 -15.64 -19.16 25.61
CA LEU A 179 -16.59 -18.05 25.48
C LEU A 179 -16.21 -16.86 26.37
N TRP A 180 -16.25 -15.66 25.80
CA TRP A 180 -16.02 -14.41 26.53
C TRP A 180 -17.33 -13.64 26.77
N LYS A 181 -17.46 -13.06 27.96
CA LYS A 181 -18.55 -12.15 28.31
C LYS A 181 -18.02 -10.74 28.54
N SER A 182 -18.62 -9.74 27.88
CA SER A 182 -18.35 -8.33 28.15
C SER A 182 -18.98 -7.90 29.49
N ASN A 183 -18.15 -7.27 30.32
CA ASN A 183 -18.58 -6.62 31.57
C ASN A 183 -18.44 -5.08 31.49
N GLY A 184 -17.99 -4.55 30.36
CA GLY A 184 -17.75 -3.13 30.12
C GLY A 184 -17.24 -2.87 28.69
N PRO A 185 -16.96 -1.60 28.33
CA PRO A 185 -16.53 -1.22 26.97
C PRO A 185 -15.16 -1.79 26.56
N GLU A 186 -14.31 -2.18 27.52
CA GLU A 186 -12.95 -2.69 27.26
C GLU A 186 -12.64 -3.99 28.03
N ASP A 187 -13.60 -4.56 28.76
CA ASP A 187 -13.35 -5.65 29.72
C ASP A 187 -14.12 -6.94 29.35
N LEU A 188 -13.38 -8.02 29.07
CA LEU A 188 -13.86 -9.33 28.62
C LEU A 188 -13.41 -10.42 29.59
N THR A 189 -14.37 -11.06 30.28
CA THR A 189 -14.08 -12.22 31.15
C THR A 189 -14.29 -13.54 30.42
N ILE A 190 -13.30 -14.42 30.47
CA ILE A 190 -13.38 -15.84 30.06
C ILE A 190 -14.41 -16.55 30.95
N LEU A 191 -15.35 -17.28 30.35
CA LEU A 191 -16.23 -18.22 31.05
C LEU A 191 -15.50 -19.56 31.28
N PRO A 192 -15.83 -20.31 32.36
CA PRO A 192 -15.22 -21.62 32.61
C PRO A 192 -15.33 -22.56 31.40
N TRP A 193 -14.22 -23.21 31.03
CA TRP A 193 -14.12 -24.07 29.86
C TRP A 193 -13.80 -25.52 30.24
N ASP A 194 -14.84 -26.36 30.26
CA ASP A 194 -14.74 -27.79 30.57
C ASP A 194 -14.44 -28.65 29.30
N GLY A 195 -13.77 -28.05 28.30
CA GLY A 195 -13.44 -28.71 27.02
C GLY A 195 -12.11 -29.47 27.01
N LEU A 196 -11.33 -29.42 28.10
CA LEU A 196 -10.00 -30.02 28.15
C LEU A 196 -10.02 -31.56 28.06
N GLU A 197 -10.96 -32.22 28.75
CA GLU A 197 -11.13 -33.68 28.70
C GLU A 197 -11.56 -34.15 27.30
N GLU A 198 -12.47 -33.40 26.67
CA GLU A 198 -12.93 -33.64 25.29
C GLU A 198 -11.79 -33.46 24.27
N LEU A 199 -10.90 -32.48 24.49
CA LEU A 199 -9.67 -32.32 23.71
C LEU A 199 -8.73 -33.51 23.88
N HIS A 200 -8.51 -34.01 25.11
CA HIS A 200 -7.66 -35.18 25.36
C HIS A 200 -8.21 -36.44 24.69
N GLN A 201 -9.50 -36.75 24.87
CA GLN A 201 -10.18 -37.88 24.20
C GLN A 201 -10.11 -37.77 22.66
N THR A 202 -10.25 -36.55 22.12
CA THR A 202 -10.14 -36.29 20.68
C THR A 202 -8.71 -36.50 20.18
N LEU A 203 -7.70 -36.06 20.92
CA LEU A 203 -6.28 -36.27 20.61
C LEU A 203 -5.90 -37.75 20.67
N GLU A 204 -6.32 -38.48 21.70
CA GLU A 204 -6.13 -39.93 21.82
C GLU A 204 -6.66 -40.68 20.59
N THR A 205 -7.94 -40.45 20.27
CA THR A 205 -8.65 -41.08 19.15
C THR A 205 -7.97 -40.77 17.81
N THR A 206 -7.49 -39.53 17.65
CA THR A 206 -6.99 -39.00 16.37
C THR A 206 -5.53 -39.37 16.12
N LEU A 207 -4.67 -39.32 17.15
CA LEU A 207 -3.25 -39.64 17.06
C LEU A 207 -2.92 -41.11 17.38
N LYS A 208 -3.92 -41.88 17.86
CA LYS A 208 -3.82 -43.26 18.36
C LYS A 208 -2.83 -43.37 19.52
N LEU A 209 -3.02 -42.53 20.53
CA LEU A 209 -2.22 -42.50 21.75
C LEU A 209 -2.83 -43.44 22.81
N PRO A 210 -2.03 -43.93 23.78
CA PRO A 210 -2.58 -44.56 24.98
C PRO A 210 -3.38 -43.55 25.83
N PRO A 211 -4.31 -44.01 26.69
CA PRO A 211 -5.15 -43.15 27.52
C PRO A 211 -4.36 -42.14 28.35
N TRP A 212 -4.88 -40.91 28.43
CA TRP A 212 -4.21 -39.76 29.05
C TRP A 212 -3.94 -39.98 30.54
N GLU A 213 -4.89 -40.56 31.26
CA GLU A 213 -4.78 -40.93 32.68
C GLU A 213 -3.63 -41.92 32.95
N ALA A 214 -3.41 -42.87 32.03
CA ALA A 214 -2.36 -43.88 32.14
C ALA A 214 -0.96 -43.30 31.83
N THR A 215 -0.88 -42.22 31.05
CA THR A 215 0.42 -41.60 30.70
C THR A 215 0.96 -40.69 31.79
N LEU A 216 0.10 -39.94 32.49
CA LEU A 216 0.48 -39.08 33.62
C LEU A 216 0.90 -39.88 34.88
N SER A 217 0.44 -41.12 35.00
CA SER A 217 0.64 -41.97 36.19
C SER A 217 2.03 -42.64 36.29
N THR A 218 2.97 -42.36 35.38
CA THR A 218 4.28 -43.07 35.31
C THR A 218 5.45 -42.37 36.02
N ARG A 219 5.25 -41.96 37.28
CA ARG A 219 6.35 -41.73 38.24
C ARG A 219 5.98 -42.28 39.64
N PRO A 220 6.87 -43.03 40.31
CA PRO A 220 6.56 -43.63 41.60
C PRO A 220 6.48 -42.59 42.72
N ILE A 221 5.39 -42.66 43.50
CA ILE A 221 5.19 -41.89 44.73
C ILE A 221 5.78 -42.67 45.90
N PRO A 222 6.69 -42.08 46.71
CA PRO A 222 7.06 -42.66 48.00
C PRO A 222 5.95 -42.45 49.03
N HIS A 223 5.05 -43.42 49.15
CA HIS A 223 4.35 -43.67 50.42
C HIS A 223 5.40 -44.21 51.44
N SER A 224 5.37 -43.96 52.74
CA SER A 224 4.37 -43.35 53.62
C SER A 224 5.04 -42.86 54.93
N ALA A 225 4.37 -41.96 55.66
CA ALA A 225 4.58 -41.78 57.10
C ALA A 225 3.28 -41.29 57.76
N THR A 226 2.45 -42.25 58.18
CA THR A 226 1.13 -42.02 58.77
C THR A 226 1.24 -41.68 60.26
N VAL A 227 0.67 -40.55 60.71
CA VAL A 227 0.34 -40.29 62.13
C VAL A 227 -1.03 -39.60 62.18
N PRO A 228 -1.97 -40.03 63.05
CA PRO A 228 -3.40 -39.73 62.87
C PRO A 228 -3.88 -38.47 63.58
N ALA A 229 -5.07 -38.01 63.17
CA ALA A 229 -5.83 -36.99 63.89
C ALA A 229 -6.28 -37.48 65.27
N LYS A 230 -6.18 -36.61 66.29
CA LYS A 230 -6.97 -36.67 67.52
C LYS A 230 -7.49 -35.28 67.87
N ALA A 231 -8.79 -35.19 68.05
CA ALA A 231 -9.43 -34.01 68.62
C ALA A 231 -9.20 -33.96 70.13
N ALA A 232 -8.96 -32.77 70.68
CA ALA A 232 -9.22 -32.45 72.08
C ALA A 232 -9.56 -30.96 72.19
N SER A 233 -10.71 -30.67 72.77
CA SER A 233 -11.16 -29.32 73.08
C SER A 233 -10.49 -28.80 74.36
N LYS A 234 -10.27 -27.48 74.42
CA LYS A 234 -10.68 -26.64 75.56
C LYS A 234 -10.53 -25.15 75.24
N SER A 235 -11.42 -24.37 75.85
CA SER A 235 -11.59 -22.93 75.69
C SER A 235 -10.93 -22.18 76.90
N PRO A 236 -11.28 -20.93 77.27
CA PRO A 236 -10.36 -19.80 77.08
C PRO A 236 -10.01 -19.09 78.42
N SER A 237 -9.58 -17.82 78.34
CA SER A 237 -9.18 -16.87 79.40
C SER A 237 -7.72 -16.98 79.89
N GLY A 238 -7.03 -15.88 80.20
CA GLY A 238 -7.47 -14.46 80.14
C GLY A 238 -6.32 -13.44 80.25
N ASN A 239 -6.71 -12.16 80.23
CA ASN A 239 -5.99 -10.90 80.54
C ASN A 239 -4.57 -11.03 81.15
N ALA A 240 -3.58 -10.21 80.81
CA ALA A 240 -3.66 -8.74 80.93
C ALA A 240 -2.45 -7.97 80.33
N THR A 241 -2.67 -6.67 80.05
CA THR A 241 -1.77 -5.51 80.21
C THR A 241 -0.29 -5.56 79.74
N SER A 242 -0.03 -4.75 78.71
CA SER A 242 1.06 -3.75 78.61
C SER A 242 2.45 -4.05 79.19
N SER A 243 3.45 -4.11 78.29
CA SER A 243 4.73 -3.42 78.52
C SER A 243 5.48 -3.17 77.21
N THR A 244 5.58 -1.91 76.81
CA THR A 244 6.51 -1.43 75.79
C THR A 244 7.95 -1.54 76.30
N PRO A 245 8.92 -1.99 75.49
CA PRO A 245 10.32 -1.61 75.66
C PRO A 245 10.66 -0.46 74.72
N GLN A 246 10.92 0.73 75.28
CA GLN A 246 11.61 1.80 74.56
C GLN A 246 13.12 1.69 74.75
N THR A 247 13.87 1.77 73.66
CA THR A 247 15.25 2.26 73.54
C THR A 247 15.32 2.93 72.14
N GLN A 248 15.31 4.26 71.96
CA GLN A 248 16.29 5.28 72.38
C GLN A 248 17.74 4.87 72.08
N HIS A 249 18.60 5.60 71.38
CA HIS A 249 18.53 6.76 70.45
C HIS A 249 19.73 6.54 69.46
N THR A 250 20.04 7.25 68.37
CA THR A 250 20.17 8.70 68.11
C THR A 250 20.29 8.94 66.60
N GLY A 251 19.71 10.03 66.09
CA GLY A 251 19.88 10.44 64.68
C GLY A 251 18.66 11.22 64.19
N LYS A 252 18.60 12.52 64.53
CA LYS A 252 17.55 13.40 64.01
C LYS A 252 17.79 13.63 62.52
N ALA A 253 17.04 12.91 61.69
CA ALA A 253 16.68 13.42 60.38
C ALA A 253 15.48 14.37 60.57
N ASP A 254 15.54 15.56 59.99
CA ASP A 254 14.45 16.54 60.03
C ASP A 254 13.30 16.06 59.14
N PHE A 255 12.48 15.15 59.67
CA PHE A 255 11.24 14.75 59.03
C PHE A 255 10.28 15.94 59.02
N LEU A 256 9.97 16.42 57.80
CA LEU A 256 8.87 17.35 57.59
C LEU A 256 7.59 16.79 58.23
N PRO A 257 6.74 17.62 58.87
CA PRO A 257 5.45 17.21 59.40
C PRO A 257 4.61 16.45 58.35
N LEU A 258 3.80 15.50 58.81
CA LEU A 258 3.02 14.62 57.92
C LEU A 258 2.06 15.42 57.04
N GLU A 259 1.58 16.56 57.53
CA GLU A 259 0.74 17.53 56.84
C GLU A 259 1.46 18.13 55.62
N ILE A 260 2.76 18.43 55.72
CA ILE A 260 3.56 18.91 54.59
C ILE A 260 3.76 17.78 53.58
N TRP A 261 4.00 16.55 54.04
CA TRP A 261 4.10 15.38 53.15
C TRP A 261 2.79 15.09 52.42
N LEU A 262 1.65 15.22 53.09
CA LEU A 262 0.33 15.08 52.48
C LEU A 262 0.13 16.15 51.40
N ASN A 263 0.34 17.43 51.70
CA ASN A 263 0.24 18.50 50.70
C ASN A 263 1.19 18.29 49.50
N VAL A 264 2.43 17.87 49.74
CA VAL A 264 3.40 17.57 48.67
C VAL A 264 2.92 16.41 47.80
N PHE A 265 2.46 15.30 48.39
CA PHE A 265 2.03 14.15 47.60
C PHE A 265 0.66 14.32 46.94
N GLU A 266 -0.28 15.04 47.56
CA GLU A 266 -1.66 15.20 47.05
C GLU A 266 -1.80 16.36 46.05
N ASP A 267 -1.13 17.50 46.30
CA ASP A 267 -1.24 18.69 45.43
C ASP A 267 -0.16 18.74 44.34
N GLN A 268 1.09 18.43 44.69
CA GLN A 268 2.25 18.66 43.80
C GLN A 268 2.64 17.41 43.00
N VAL A 269 2.85 16.27 43.66
CA VAL A 269 3.36 15.05 43.01
C VAL A 269 2.22 14.25 42.35
N ARG A 270 1.08 14.11 43.03
CA ARG A 270 -0.14 13.41 42.58
C ARG A 270 0.07 11.94 42.16
N ASP A 271 1.19 11.34 42.54
CA ASP A 271 1.55 9.95 42.24
C ASP A 271 1.21 9.02 43.41
N TRP A 272 0.12 8.27 43.24
CA TRP A 272 -0.36 7.31 44.23
C TRP A 272 0.69 6.22 44.55
N GLU A 273 1.44 5.74 43.56
CA GLU A 273 2.39 4.65 43.77
C GLU A 273 3.55 5.10 44.64
N THR A 274 4.14 6.26 44.33
CA THR A 274 5.25 6.82 45.12
C THR A 274 4.79 7.17 46.54
N ALA A 275 3.59 7.75 46.70
CA ALA A 275 3.01 8.00 48.01
C ALA A 275 2.82 6.71 48.83
N LYS A 276 2.29 5.64 48.21
CA LYS A 276 2.12 4.35 48.89
C LYS A 276 3.44 3.65 49.17
N ALA A 277 4.43 3.72 48.29
CA ALA A 277 5.77 3.15 48.48
C ALA A 277 6.48 3.77 49.70
N VAL A 278 6.44 5.09 49.84
CA VAL A 278 7.00 5.82 51.01
C VAL A 278 6.16 5.58 52.28
N GLY A 279 4.90 5.20 52.13
CA GLY A 279 4.03 4.81 53.24
C GLY A 279 3.07 5.88 53.75
N ILE A 280 2.95 6.99 53.01
CA ILE A 280 2.16 8.16 53.42
C ILE A 280 0.65 7.90 53.17
N PRO A 281 -0.23 8.22 54.13
CA PRO A 281 -1.67 7.90 54.06
C PRO A 281 -2.44 8.93 53.19
N THR A 282 -2.21 8.91 51.88
CA THR A 282 -2.89 9.81 50.93
C THR A 282 -4.33 9.42 50.58
N HIS A 283 -5.15 10.44 50.31
CA HIS A 283 -6.51 10.41 49.75
C HIS A 283 -6.57 10.28 48.21
N LEU A 284 -5.41 10.23 47.54
CA LEU A 284 -5.32 10.02 46.09
C LEU A 284 -6.12 8.76 45.65
N PRO A 285 -6.87 8.82 44.54
CA PRO A 285 -7.61 7.67 44.05
C PRO A 285 -6.67 6.54 43.64
N VAL A 286 -7.05 5.29 43.94
CA VAL A 286 -6.30 4.10 43.53
C VAL A 286 -6.39 3.96 41.99
N PRO A 287 -5.27 3.86 41.26
CA PRO A 287 -5.29 3.62 39.82
C PRO A 287 -6.03 2.33 39.47
N GLN A 288 -6.71 2.28 38.33
CA GLN A 288 -7.54 1.11 37.94
C GLN A 288 -6.72 -0.19 37.92
N GLU A 289 -5.50 -0.15 37.40
CA GLU A 289 -4.53 -1.26 37.36
C GLU A 289 -4.25 -1.87 38.75
N TRP A 290 -4.37 -1.10 39.84
CA TRP A 290 -4.08 -1.56 41.20
C TRP A 290 -5.26 -2.21 41.90
N GLN A 291 -6.49 -2.08 41.40
CA GLN A 291 -7.70 -2.53 42.10
C GLN A 291 -7.75 -4.05 42.34
N SER A 292 -7.14 -4.83 41.44
CA SER A 292 -6.99 -6.29 41.56
C SER A 292 -5.79 -6.72 42.42
N HIS A 293 -4.74 -5.89 42.51
CA HIS A 293 -3.48 -6.22 43.17
C HIS A 293 -3.42 -5.86 44.67
N LEU A 294 -4.37 -5.06 45.17
CA LEU A 294 -4.46 -4.72 46.59
C LEU A 294 -4.79 -5.94 47.47
N PRO A 295 -4.09 -6.13 48.62
CA PRO A 295 -4.37 -7.23 49.53
C PRO A 295 -5.75 -7.06 50.19
N LYS A 296 -6.59 -8.09 50.10
CA LYS A 296 -7.86 -8.21 50.84
C LYS A 296 -7.59 -9.01 52.12
N MET A 297 -8.43 -8.87 53.15
CA MET A 297 -8.15 -9.38 54.52
C MET A 297 -7.85 -10.89 54.67
N SER A 298 -7.98 -11.68 53.61
CA SER A 298 -7.68 -13.12 53.58
C SER A 298 -6.77 -13.57 52.43
N THR A 299 -6.27 -12.67 51.58
CA THR A 299 -5.41 -13.03 50.43
C THR A 299 -3.95 -12.64 50.65
N THR A 300 -3.01 -13.50 50.22
CA THR A 300 -1.58 -13.18 50.34
C THR A 300 -1.22 -12.06 49.35
N ALA A 301 -0.45 -11.05 49.79
CA ALA A 301 -0.09 -9.91 48.95
C ALA A 301 0.56 -10.33 47.62
N THR A 302 0.13 -9.68 46.53
CA THR A 302 0.63 -9.91 45.17
C THR A 302 2.12 -9.55 45.04
N LEU A 303 2.78 -10.00 43.97
CA LEU A 303 4.20 -9.69 43.76
C LEU A 303 4.40 -8.18 43.58
N GLU A 304 3.50 -7.53 42.83
CA GLU A 304 3.51 -6.11 42.51
C GLU A 304 3.40 -5.28 43.79
N TYR A 305 2.43 -5.62 44.66
CA TYR A 305 2.29 -4.99 45.98
C TYR A 305 3.48 -5.30 46.90
N THR A 306 4.09 -6.48 46.76
CA THR A 306 5.32 -6.83 47.50
C THR A 306 6.54 -6.05 47.00
N ILE A 307 6.62 -5.71 45.70
CA ILE A 307 7.67 -4.81 45.16
C ILE A 307 7.44 -3.37 45.66
N LEU A 308 6.18 -2.92 45.74
CA LEU A 308 5.80 -1.58 46.19
C LEU A 308 6.02 -1.35 47.69
N ARG A 309 5.76 -2.35 48.54
CA ARG A 309 5.71 -2.21 50.02
C ARG A 309 6.58 -3.20 50.81
N GLY A 310 7.02 -4.29 50.19
CA GLY A 310 7.70 -5.39 50.85
C GLY A 310 9.21 -5.15 51.01
N SER A 311 9.80 -5.82 52.00
CA SER A 311 11.26 -5.87 52.13
C SER A 311 11.89 -6.67 50.98
N PHE A 312 13.14 -6.40 50.66
CA PHE A 312 13.88 -7.14 49.62
C PHE A 312 13.90 -8.66 49.86
N ALA A 313 13.95 -9.11 51.13
CA ALA A 313 13.85 -10.53 51.47
C ALA A 313 12.46 -11.14 51.13
N ALA A 314 11.37 -10.39 51.33
CA ALA A 314 10.03 -10.83 50.92
C ALA A 314 9.91 -10.86 49.38
N ILE A 315 10.51 -9.90 48.69
CA ILE A 315 10.56 -9.86 47.21
C ILE A 315 11.34 -11.07 46.66
N LYS A 316 12.54 -11.37 47.18
CA LYS A 316 13.31 -12.57 46.80
C LYS A 316 12.49 -13.85 46.98
N LYS A 317 11.94 -14.08 48.18
CA LYS A 317 11.09 -15.25 48.48
C LYS A 317 9.89 -15.37 47.55
N ARG A 318 9.33 -14.25 47.07
CA ARG A 318 8.26 -14.25 46.06
C ARG A 318 8.76 -14.59 44.66
N ILE A 319 9.89 -14.02 44.23
CA ILE A 319 10.52 -14.31 42.94
C ILE A 319 10.96 -15.78 42.87
N ASP A 320 11.56 -16.33 43.93
CA ASP A 320 11.94 -17.75 44.02
C ASP A 320 10.76 -18.71 44.03
N ALA A 321 9.60 -18.24 44.48
CA ALA A 321 8.34 -18.98 44.45
C ALA A 321 7.55 -18.82 43.14
N LEU A 322 8.01 -17.97 42.20
CA LEU A 322 7.44 -17.92 40.86
C LEU A 322 7.88 -19.16 40.07
N PRO A 323 7.02 -19.68 39.18
CA PRO A 323 7.47 -20.59 38.15
C PRO A 323 8.50 -19.88 37.25
N ARG A 324 9.66 -20.48 37.01
CA ARG A 324 10.77 -19.87 36.23
C ARG A 324 10.38 -19.40 34.83
N TRP A 325 9.28 -19.94 34.30
CA TRP A 325 8.71 -19.65 32.98
C TRP A 325 7.67 -18.53 32.96
N LYS A 326 7.17 -18.07 34.12
CA LYS A 326 6.17 -17.01 34.17
C LYS A 326 6.88 -15.64 34.12
N PRO A 327 6.73 -14.83 33.06
CA PRO A 327 7.37 -13.52 32.99
C PRO A 327 6.87 -12.62 34.12
N LEU A 328 7.68 -11.63 34.51
CA LEU A 328 7.26 -10.61 35.46
C LEU A 328 6.14 -9.77 34.83
N SER A 329 5.12 -9.43 35.64
CA SER A 329 4.00 -8.62 35.16
C SER A 329 4.45 -7.24 34.69
N ASP A 330 3.67 -6.64 33.79
CA ASP A 330 3.91 -5.29 33.29
C ASP A 330 4.06 -4.26 34.41
N LEU A 331 3.22 -4.38 35.46
CA LEU A 331 3.24 -3.56 36.65
C LEU A 331 4.48 -3.82 37.51
N ALA A 332 4.90 -5.07 37.71
CA ALA A 332 6.17 -5.36 38.39
C ALA A 332 7.38 -4.74 37.66
N CYS A 333 7.41 -4.84 36.32
CA CYS A 333 8.45 -4.24 35.49
C CYS A 333 8.45 -2.70 35.56
N HIS A 334 7.26 -2.10 35.55
CA HIS A 334 7.06 -0.66 35.73
C HIS A 334 7.68 -0.20 37.05
N LEU A 335 7.31 -0.85 38.17
CA LEU A 335 7.79 -0.52 39.50
C LEU A 335 9.31 -0.67 39.66
N ILE A 336 9.90 -1.74 39.10
CA ILE A 336 11.34 -1.98 39.17
C ILE A 336 12.13 -0.83 38.53
N VAL A 337 11.72 -0.37 37.34
CA VAL A 337 12.44 0.70 36.63
C VAL A 337 12.09 2.09 37.17
N LYS A 338 10.82 2.34 37.54
CA LYS A 338 10.35 3.59 38.17
C LYS A 338 11.08 3.88 39.47
N PHE A 339 11.13 2.90 40.38
CA PHE A 339 11.77 3.04 41.69
C PHE A 339 13.27 2.70 41.71
N SER A 340 13.93 2.64 40.54
CA SER A 340 15.38 2.40 40.43
C SER A 340 15.87 1.14 41.16
N ARG A 341 15.08 0.05 41.19
CA ARG A 341 15.35 -1.16 41.99
C ARG A 341 16.42 -2.05 41.34
N THR A 342 17.64 -1.51 41.28
CA THR A 342 18.85 -2.19 40.81
C THR A 342 19.21 -3.40 41.68
N ASP A 343 18.76 -3.44 42.94
CA ASP A 343 18.84 -4.61 43.82
C ASP A 343 18.04 -5.81 43.28
N ILE A 344 16.82 -5.56 42.79
CA ILE A 344 15.99 -6.58 42.14
C ILE A 344 16.61 -6.97 40.79
N LEU A 345 17.06 -6.00 39.99
CA LEU A 345 17.69 -6.28 38.70
C LEU A 345 18.97 -7.11 38.83
N SER A 346 19.87 -6.79 39.77
CA SER A 346 21.05 -7.59 40.09
C SER A 346 20.68 -9.01 40.49
N TYR A 347 19.70 -9.15 41.39
CA TYR A 347 19.24 -10.46 41.84
C TYR A 347 18.69 -11.33 40.71
N LEU A 348 17.92 -10.73 39.79
CA LEU A 348 17.45 -11.38 38.57
C LEU A 348 18.62 -11.79 37.66
N THR A 349 19.59 -10.92 37.40
CA THR A 349 20.75 -11.28 36.56
C THR A 349 21.63 -12.38 37.14
N GLU A 350 21.75 -12.46 38.47
CA GLU A 350 22.60 -13.44 39.15
C GLU A 350 21.92 -14.82 39.31
N ASN A 351 20.62 -14.85 39.63
CA ASN A 351 19.94 -16.06 40.10
C ASN A 351 18.83 -16.56 39.16
N HIS A 352 18.25 -15.67 38.35
CA HIS A 352 17.10 -15.94 37.49
C HIS A 352 17.25 -15.25 36.13
N LEU A 353 18.42 -15.42 35.49
CA LEU A 353 18.72 -14.76 34.21
C LEU A 353 17.66 -15.10 33.13
N ASP A 354 17.13 -16.33 33.16
CA ASP A 354 16.00 -16.78 32.33
C ASP A 354 14.77 -15.84 32.46
N LEU A 355 14.45 -15.38 33.67
CA LEU A 355 13.30 -14.51 33.94
C LEU A 355 13.48 -13.09 33.39
N LEU A 356 14.73 -12.62 33.27
CA LEU A 356 15.07 -11.37 32.61
C LEU A 356 14.83 -11.47 31.09
N TRP A 357 15.24 -12.58 30.47
CA TRP A 357 15.09 -12.81 29.03
C TRP A 357 13.67 -13.15 28.59
N THR A 358 12.87 -13.85 29.43
CA THR A 358 11.44 -14.07 29.15
C THR A 358 10.63 -12.79 29.25
N THR A 359 11.03 -11.86 30.11
CA THR A 359 10.31 -10.61 30.32
C THR A 359 10.71 -9.56 29.27
N SER A 360 9.98 -9.49 28.15
CA SER A 360 10.22 -8.56 27.03
C SER A 360 10.38 -7.08 27.44
N ARG A 361 9.77 -6.67 28.56
CA ARG A 361 9.92 -5.32 29.11
C ARG A 361 11.27 -5.07 29.78
N LEU A 362 11.94 -6.11 30.27
CA LEU A 362 13.27 -6.06 30.90
C LEU A 362 14.41 -6.44 29.93
N THR A 363 14.13 -6.75 28.66
CA THR A 363 15.19 -6.90 27.65
C THR A 363 15.60 -5.56 27.05
N ASN A 364 14.66 -4.63 26.80
CA ASN A 364 14.97 -3.25 26.36
C ASN A 364 15.01 -2.25 27.55
N ILE A 365 15.90 -2.52 28.51
CA ILE A 365 16.17 -1.64 29.66
C ILE A 365 16.63 -0.23 29.22
N PRO A 366 17.56 -0.08 28.26
CA PRO A 366 18.06 1.24 27.85
C PRO A 366 16.96 2.16 27.35
N TYR A 367 16.04 1.66 26.52
CA TYR A 367 14.89 2.44 26.05
C TYR A 367 13.97 2.85 27.20
N ARG A 368 13.59 1.93 28.11
CA ARG A 368 12.64 2.26 29.19
C ARG A 368 13.21 3.27 30.17
N ALA A 369 14.45 3.04 30.62
CA ALA A 369 15.13 3.95 31.53
C ALA A 369 15.32 5.33 30.89
N SER A 370 15.55 5.41 29.58
CA SER A 370 15.79 6.68 28.88
C SER A 370 14.53 7.40 28.41
N ALA A 371 13.51 6.71 27.94
CA ALA A 371 12.36 7.30 27.24
C ALA A 371 11.09 7.39 28.10
N ILE A 372 10.97 6.59 29.16
CA ILE A 372 9.76 6.51 29.99
C ILE A 372 10.01 7.09 31.39
N TYR A 373 11.09 6.67 32.06
CA TYR A 373 11.30 6.99 33.48
C TYR A 373 12.38 8.06 33.76
N GLY A 374 13.26 8.37 32.80
CA GLY A 374 14.31 9.37 33.00
C GLY A 374 15.35 8.97 34.05
N ASN A 375 15.73 7.68 34.09
CA ASN A 375 16.46 7.10 35.22
C ASN A 375 17.92 6.71 34.87
N PRO A 376 18.92 7.58 35.14
CA PRO A 376 20.32 7.30 34.86
C PRO A 376 20.94 6.23 35.79
N ASN A 377 20.35 5.95 36.95
CA ASN A 377 20.85 4.94 37.88
C ASN A 377 20.69 3.52 37.31
N VAL A 378 19.55 3.25 36.66
CA VAL A 378 19.31 1.97 35.97
C VAL A 378 20.19 1.82 34.73
N LEU A 379 20.47 2.91 34.01
CA LEU A 379 21.43 2.91 32.89
C LEU A 379 22.87 2.64 33.36
N THR A 380 23.27 3.24 34.48
CA THR A 380 24.57 2.98 35.15
C THR A 380 24.69 1.51 35.53
N TRP A 381 23.69 0.95 36.21
CA TRP A 381 23.64 -0.47 36.53
C TRP A 381 23.74 -1.35 35.28
N TRP A 382 22.99 -1.04 34.22
CA TRP A 382 23.02 -1.82 32.97
C TRP A 382 24.39 -1.75 32.26
N ARG A 383 25.04 -0.58 32.26
CA ARG A 383 26.41 -0.39 31.75
C ARG A 383 27.43 -1.19 32.55
N ASP A 384 27.27 -1.28 33.87
CA ASP A 384 28.27 -1.87 34.77
C ASP A 384 28.03 -3.38 35.04
N ALA A 385 26.81 -3.89 34.80
CA ALA A 385 26.46 -5.30 34.97
C ALA A 385 27.33 -6.24 34.10
N PRO A 386 28.08 -7.20 34.67
CA PRO A 386 28.95 -8.10 33.91
C PRO A 386 28.19 -9.30 33.31
N ALA A 387 27.02 -9.64 33.85
CA ALA A 387 26.25 -10.84 33.49
C ALA A 387 25.42 -10.72 32.19
N LEU A 388 25.38 -9.54 31.57
CA LEU A 388 24.59 -9.29 30.35
C LEU A 388 25.46 -9.44 29.08
N PRO A 389 25.23 -10.46 28.24
CA PRO A 389 25.91 -10.58 26.95
C PRO A 389 25.41 -9.50 25.96
N ASN A 390 26.35 -8.86 25.26
CA ASN A 390 26.17 -7.76 24.31
C ASN A 390 25.31 -6.57 24.81
N LYS A 391 25.99 -5.50 25.24
CA LYS A 391 25.39 -4.19 25.60
C LYS A 391 25.03 -3.36 24.35
N GLU A 392 24.29 -3.97 23.43
CA GLU A 392 23.79 -3.30 22.23
C GLU A 392 22.50 -2.54 22.53
N TYR A 393 22.41 -1.32 22.03
CA TYR A 393 21.23 -0.46 22.12
C TYR A 393 21.01 0.30 20.82
N MET A 394 19.76 0.65 20.56
CA MET A 394 19.35 1.38 19.36
C MET A 394 19.28 2.88 19.64
N ALA A 395 19.03 3.68 18.59
CA ALA A 395 18.87 5.13 18.71
C ALA A 395 17.57 5.54 19.44
N ASP A 396 16.64 4.60 19.62
CA ASP A 396 15.35 4.78 20.28
C ASP A 396 15.46 5.29 21.72
N ALA A 397 16.50 4.87 22.46
CA ALA A 397 16.74 5.32 23.84
C ALA A 397 17.03 6.83 23.92
N VAL A 398 17.91 7.35 23.06
CA VAL A 398 18.30 8.77 23.03
C VAL A 398 17.24 9.63 22.34
N ASP A 399 16.62 9.12 21.27
CA ASP A 399 15.48 9.75 20.60
C ASP A 399 14.29 9.89 21.58
N GLY A 400 14.04 8.84 22.37
CA GLY A 400 12.99 8.81 23.40
C GLY A 400 13.27 9.72 24.60
N ALA A 401 14.50 9.78 25.11
CA ALA A 401 14.91 10.74 26.13
C ALA A 401 14.69 12.20 25.67
N SER A 402 15.04 12.47 24.41
CA SER A 402 14.86 13.79 23.80
C SER A 402 13.37 14.18 23.67
N ARG A 403 12.51 13.22 23.31
CA ARG A 403 11.05 13.41 23.30
C ARG A 403 10.49 13.68 24.70
N ALA A 404 10.89 12.87 25.68
CA ALA A 404 10.35 12.92 27.03
C ALA A 404 10.79 14.18 27.79
N GLY A 405 11.98 14.71 27.51
CA GLY A 405 12.54 15.89 28.17
C GLY A 405 13.64 15.58 29.19
N PHE A 406 14.19 14.36 29.22
CA PHE A 406 15.09 13.89 30.27
C PHE A 406 16.55 14.29 30.00
N ILE A 407 16.88 15.54 30.31
CA ILE A 407 18.22 16.12 30.12
C ILE A 407 19.28 15.32 30.89
N ASP A 408 19.00 14.96 32.15
CA ASP A 408 19.94 14.20 32.99
C ASP A 408 20.33 12.84 32.39
N VAL A 409 19.44 12.23 31.61
CA VAL A 409 19.73 10.99 30.88
C VAL A 409 20.51 11.27 29.59
N LEU A 410 20.21 12.35 28.87
CA LEU A 410 21.01 12.75 27.70
C LEU A 410 22.47 13.06 28.11
N ASP A 411 22.64 13.74 29.25
CA ASP A 411 23.95 14.02 29.83
C ASP A 411 24.65 12.74 30.31
N TRP A 412 23.92 11.80 30.93
CA TRP A 412 24.45 10.47 31.23
C TRP A 412 24.92 9.75 29.96
N TRP A 413 24.14 9.74 28.88
CA TRP A 413 24.52 9.10 27.63
C TRP A 413 25.79 9.73 27.04
N LEU A 414 25.92 11.05 27.07
CA LEU A 414 27.10 11.78 26.60
C LEU A 414 28.36 11.42 27.40
N HIS A 415 28.25 11.31 28.73
CA HIS A 415 29.37 11.01 29.63
C HIS A 415 29.58 9.50 29.89
N SER A 416 28.70 8.63 29.39
CA SER A 416 28.71 7.18 29.67
C SER A 416 29.93 6.41 29.16
N GLY A 417 30.66 6.98 28.18
CA GLY A 417 31.69 6.30 27.40
C GLY A 417 31.16 5.40 26.27
N LEU A 418 29.83 5.32 26.10
CA LEU A 418 29.18 4.54 25.04
C LEU A 418 28.91 5.42 23.79
N PRO A 419 28.83 4.84 22.57
CA PRO A 419 28.61 5.62 21.35
C PRO A 419 27.22 6.31 21.31
N LEU A 420 27.15 7.65 21.35
CA LEU A 420 25.88 8.38 21.35
C LEU A 420 25.09 8.16 20.04
N ARG A 421 24.16 7.20 20.04
CA ARG A 421 23.31 6.80 18.90
C ARG A 421 21.98 7.54 18.95
N TYR A 422 21.72 8.40 17.97
CA TYR A 422 20.48 9.16 17.83
C TYR A 422 20.14 9.36 16.34
N SER A 423 18.87 9.59 16.03
CA SER A 423 18.37 9.90 14.67
C SER A 423 17.85 11.33 14.57
N GLU A 424 17.28 11.70 13.41
CA GLU A 424 16.54 12.97 13.27
C GLU A 424 15.37 13.06 14.27
N ARG A 425 14.83 11.91 14.71
CA ARG A 425 13.73 11.82 15.68
C ARG A 425 14.02 12.48 17.02
N ALA A 426 15.28 12.56 17.46
CA ALA A 426 15.65 13.23 18.70
C ALA A 426 15.22 14.71 18.71
N LEU A 427 15.65 15.47 17.70
CA LEU A 427 15.32 16.90 17.56
C LEU A 427 13.88 17.10 17.08
N GLU A 428 13.39 16.23 16.20
CA GLU A 428 12.01 16.27 15.70
C GLU A 428 10.99 16.08 16.82
N ALA A 429 11.16 15.07 17.67
CA ALA A 429 10.24 14.78 18.76
C ALA A 429 10.38 15.78 19.92
N ALA A 430 11.59 16.23 20.26
CA ALA A 430 11.78 17.33 21.20
C ALA A 430 11.04 18.60 20.74
N SER A 431 11.08 18.90 19.44
CA SER A 431 10.39 20.05 18.85
C SER A 431 8.87 19.89 18.85
N ALA A 432 8.34 18.70 18.55
CA ALA A 432 6.92 18.38 18.57
C ALA A 432 6.31 18.41 19.99
N GLU A 433 7.07 18.01 21.01
CA GLU A 433 6.61 18.01 22.40
C GLU A 433 6.83 19.35 23.13
N GLY A 434 7.60 20.28 22.55
CA GLY A 434 7.85 21.61 23.15
C GLY A 434 9.07 21.67 24.08
N ARG A 435 10.01 20.72 23.98
CA ARG A 435 11.14 20.54 24.90
C ARG A 435 12.31 21.48 24.60
N VAL A 436 12.08 22.79 24.73
CA VAL A 436 13.10 23.84 24.46
C VAL A 436 14.42 23.58 25.19
N ALA A 437 14.39 23.22 26.48
CA ALA A 437 15.60 22.93 27.26
C ALA A 437 16.41 21.73 26.74
N VAL A 438 15.77 20.75 26.08
CA VAL A 438 16.47 19.66 25.36
C VAL A 438 17.09 20.16 24.05
N LEU A 439 16.43 21.08 23.33
CA LEU A 439 16.99 21.69 22.13
C LEU A 439 18.21 22.55 22.47
N ASP A 440 18.17 23.32 23.56
CA ASP A 440 19.32 24.03 24.12
C ASP A 440 20.45 23.08 24.53
N TRP A 441 20.13 21.95 25.18
CA TRP A 441 21.12 20.91 25.50
C TRP A 441 21.80 20.37 24.24
N TRP A 442 21.04 20.00 23.21
CA TRP A 442 21.60 19.51 21.94
C TRP A 442 22.49 20.56 21.26
N LYS A 443 22.08 21.83 21.24
CA LYS A 443 22.88 22.95 20.70
C LYS A 443 24.19 23.11 21.47
N THR A 444 24.13 23.04 22.81
CA THR A 444 25.29 23.19 23.70
C THR A 444 26.25 22.02 23.59
N ALA A 445 25.73 20.79 23.62
CA ALA A 445 26.50 19.55 23.45
C ALA A 445 27.18 19.49 22.06
N SER A 446 26.51 19.99 21.01
CA SER A 446 27.08 20.09 19.67
C SER A 446 28.22 21.12 19.60
N GLY A 447 28.06 22.29 20.25
CA GLY A 447 29.10 23.32 20.32
C GLY A 447 30.32 22.93 21.17
N ASN A 448 30.11 22.12 22.21
CA ASN A 448 31.18 21.64 23.10
C ASN A 448 31.88 20.35 22.61
N ALA A 449 31.40 19.73 21.52
CA ALA A 449 31.97 18.49 20.99
C ALA A 449 33.38 18.72 20.40
N PRO A 450 34.37 17.85 20.70
CA PRO A 450 35.73 18.01 20.19
C PRO A 450 35.77 17.79 18.66
N PRO A 451 36.66 18.48 17.91
CA PRO A 451 36.73 18.35 16.45
C PRO A 451 37.01 16.92 15.94
N SER A 452 37.57 16.06 16.79
CA SER A 452 37.84 14.65 16.50
C SER A 452 36.60 13.75 16.54
N ASN A 453 35.51 14.18 17.20
CA ASN A 453 34.24 13.47 17.27
C ASN A 453 33.07 14.47 17.29
N PRO A 454 32.77 15.11 16.14
CA PRO A 454 31.72 16.12 16.07
C PRO A 454 30.34 15.50 16.28
N LEU A 455 29.46 16.23 16.98
CA LEU A 455 28.07 15.82 17.24
C LEU A 455 27.12 16.58 16.29
N PRO A 456 26.75 16.01 15.12
CA PRO A 456 25.95 16.72 14.11
C PRO A 456 24.48 16.93 14.54
N LEU A 457 23.99 18.16 14.42
CA LEU A 457 22.58 18.48 14.65
C LEU A 457 21.71 17.97 13.49
N LYS A 458 21.01 16.86 13.73
CA LYS A 458 20.12 16.22 12.76
C LYS A 458 18.74 16.87 12.74
N VAL A 459 18.64 18.09 12.19
CA VAL A 459 17.45 18.96 12.32
C VAL A 459 16.16 18.38 11.72
N GLY A 460 16.25 17.49 10.72
CA GLY A 460 15.10 16.80 10.12
C GLY A 460 13.95 17.75 9.73
N LYS A 461 12.72 17.37 10.07
CA LYS A 461 11.49 18.17 9.89
C LYS A 461 11.02 18.85 11.18
N SER A 462 11.94 19.12 12.11
CA SER A 462 11.64 19.62 13.47
C SER A 462 10.67 20.80 13.52
N VAL A 463 10.83 21.78 12.64
CA VAL A 463 9.99 22.99 12.58
C VAL A 463 8.57 22.67 12.07
N LEU A 464 8.42 21.73 11.13
CA LEU A 464 7.09 21.28 10.67
C LEU A 464 6.36 20.51 11.76
N LEU A 465 7.06 19.67 12.52
CA LEU A 465 6.44 18.87 13.58
C LEU A 465 6.09 19.74 14.80
N ALA A 466 6.91 20.75 15.13
CA ALA A 466 6.52 21.79 16.08
C ALA A 466 5.25 22.54 15.65
N ALA A 467 5.13 22.89 14.36
CA ALA A 467 3.94 23.53 13.82
C ALA A 467 2.71 22.60 13.83
N GLN A 468 2.89 21.31 13.51
CA GLN A 468 1.85 20.28 13.54
C GLN A 468 1.29 20.05 14.96
N SER A 469 2.16 20.09 15.97
CA SER A 469 1.79 19.90 17.38
C SER A 469 1.46 21.21 18.12
N GLY A 470 1.39 22.34 17.42
CA GLY A 470 0.98 23.62 18.00
C GLY A 470 2.01 24.27 18.94
N ARG A 471 3.30 23.91 18.86
CA ARG A 471 4.34 24.33 19.82
C ARG A 471 5.08 25.61 19.39
N THR A 472 4.52 26.76 19.73
CA THR A 472 5.13 28.08 19.46
C THR A 472 6.49 28.26 20.14
N ALA A 473 6.70 27.72 21.34
CA ALA A 473 7.99 27.80 22.06
C ALA A 473 9.15 27.15 21.28
N SER A 474 8.92 25.99 20.67
CA SER A 474 9.91 25.35 19.79
C SER A 474 10.20 26.19 18.55
N LEU A 475 9.17 26.77 17.93
CA LEU A 475 9.33 27.62 16.75
C LEU A 475 10.10 28.91 17.06
N ALA A 476 9.84 29.53 18.21
CA ALA A 476 10.59 30.67 18.73
C ALA A 476 12.07 30.31 18.94
N TRP A 477 12.33 29.15 19.55
CA TRP A 477 13.68 28.66 19.75
C TRP A 477 14.41 28.41 18.42
N TRP A 478 13.78 27.73 17.46
CA TRP A 478 14.40 27.45 16.15
C TRP A 478 14.79 28.73 15.41
N ASP A 479 13.93 29.75 15.42
CA ASP A 479 14.21 31.06 14.81
C ASP A 479 15.36 31.79 15.52
N ALA A 480 15.35 31.82 16.86
CA ALA A 480 16.41 32.42 17.68
C ALA A 480 17.72 31.60 17.71
N SER A 481 17.68 30.32 17.35
CA SER A 481 18.81 29.39 17.51
C SER A 481 19.99 29.72 16.58
N GLY A 482 19.72 30.36 15.43
CA GLY A 482 20.68 30.54 14.33
C GLY A 482 21.00 29.27 13.54
N ILE A 483 20.34 28.14 13.83
CA ILE A 483 20.57 26.86 13.15
C ILE A 483 19.75 26.84 11.85
N PRO A 484 20.35 26.58 10.67
CA PRO A 484 19.60 26.43 9.42
C PRO A 484 18.60 25.27 9.49
N TYR A 485 17.33 25.56 9.19
CA TYR A 485 16.26 24.57 9.13
C TYR A 485 15.54 24.63 7.78
N SER A 486 15.07 23.49 7.29
CA SER A 486 14.34 23.36 6.02
C SER A 486 12.83 23.55 6.20
N HIS A 487 12.12 23.68 5.07
CA HIS A 487 10.66 23.66 4.99
C HIS A 487 9.90 24.79 5.70
N ALA A 488 10.54 25.96 5.89
CA ALA A 488 9.93 27.14 6.50
C ALA A 488 8.63 27.60 5.79
N GLU A 489 8.56 27.42 4.47
CA GLU A 489 7.41 27.73 3.60
C GLU A 489 6.19 26.83 3.86
N ASN A 490 6.41 25.63 4.40
CA ASN A 490 5.36 24.64 4.65
C ASN A 490 4.74 24.79 6.06
N VAL A 491 5.34 25.60 6.95
CA VAL A 491 4.86 25.83 8.33
C VAL A 491 3.43 26.36 8.36
N ALA A 492 3.12 27.35 7.52
CA ALA A 492 1.79 27.95 7.43
C ALA A 492 0.73 26.95 6.96
N ARG A 493 1.04 26.08 5.99
CA ARG A 493 0.13 25.02 5.56
C ARG A 493 -0.11 23.99 6.67
N ILE A 494 0.95 23.48 7.29
CA ILE A 494 0.83 22.44 8.33
C ILE A 494 0.05 22.95 9.55
N ALA A 495 0.31 24.18 10.01
CA ALA A 495 -0.45 24.81 11.09
C ALA A 495 -1.93 25.01 10.71
N SER A 496 -2.21 25.38 9.45
CA SER A 496 -3.57 25.51 8.93
C SER A 496 -4.32 24.17 8.89
N THR A 497 -3.67 23.11 8.40
CA THR A 497 -4.22 21.75 8.34
C THR A 497 -4.60 21.20 9.72
N HIS A 498 -3.90 21.58 10.78
CA HIS A 498 -4.12 21.07 12.15
C HIS A 498 -4.91 22.03 13.06
N GLY A 499 -5.41 23.15 12.54
CA GLY A 499 -6.27 24.06 13.29
C GLY A 499 -5.54 25.06 14.21
N HIS A 500 -4.22 25.21 14.08
CA HIS A 500 -3.38 25.94 15.03
C HIS A 500 -3.24 27.43 14.70
N VAL A 501 -4.30 28.20 14.93
CA VAL A 501 -4.34 29.66 14.72
C VAL A 501 -3.25 30.41 15.49
N HIS A 502 -2.93 29.98 16.72
CA HIS A 502 -1.88 30.59 17.54
C HIS A 502 -0.48 30.40 16.95
N VAL A 503 -0.24 29.29 16.24
CA VAL A 503 1.01 29.10 15.47
C VAL A 503 1.05 30.01 14.25
N LEU A 504 -0.07 30.14 13.53
CA LEU A 504 -0.17 31.05 12.37
C LEU A 504 0.07 32.51 12.77
N GLU A 505 -0.56 32.96 13.86
CA GLU A 505 -0.36 34.30 14.40
C GLU A 505 1.08 34.52 14.86
N PHE A 506 1.67 33.55 15.58
CA PHE A 506 3.07 33.61 16.00
C PHE A 506 4.03 33.68 14.80
N TRP A 507 3.83 32.84 13.78
CA TRP A 507 4.65 32.81 12.57
C TRP A 507 4.52 34.10 11.75
N TYR A 508 3.31 34.67 11.67
CA TYR A 508 3.07 35.98 11.08
C TYR A 508 3.76 37.11 11.84
N ARG A 509 3.79 37.07 13.18
CA ARG A 509 4.54 38.04 14.00
C ARG A 509 6.06 37.93 13.78
N LEU A 510 6.60 36.73 13.57
CA LEU A 510 8.04 36.52 13.30
C LEU A 510 8.44 36.94 11.87
N LYS A 511 7.71 36.50 10.84
CA LYS A 511 8.10 36.69 9.42
C LYS A 511 7.45 37.93 8.77
N GLY A 512 6.45 38.53 9.43
CA GLY A 512 5.74 39.72 8.97
C GLY A 512 5.02 39.52 7.64
N PRO A 513 4.77 40.61 6.88
CA PRO A 513 4.11 40.56 5.56
C PRO A 513 4.86 39.77 4.48
N LYS A 514 6.08 39.30 4.76
CA LYS A 514 6.92 38.48 3.86
C LYS A 514 6.82 36.98 4.16
N MET A 515 5.84 36.56 4.97
CA MET A 515 5.58 35.15 5.26
C MET A 515 5.30 34.37 3.96
N ILE A 516 6.13 33.38 3.65
CA ILE A 516 5.95 32.52 2.48
C ILE A 516 4.95 31.41 2.84
N PHE A 517 3.96 31.20 1.98
CA PHE A 517 2.95 30.14 2.08
C PHE A 517 2.51 29.68 0.69
N ASP A 518 1.99 28.46 0.60
CA ASP A 518 1.48 27.88 -0.66
C ASP A 518 -0.01 28.21 -0.90
N ASN A 519 -0.52 27.94 -2.10
CA ASN A 519 -1.94 28.10 -2.43
C ASN A 519 -2.85 26.99 -1.84
N GLN A 520 -2.28 26.06 -1.07
CA GLN A 520 -2.99 24.93 -0.46
C GLN A 520 -3.30 25.17 1.04
N VAL A 521 -2.91 26.31 1.62
CA VAL A 521 -3.17 26.65 3.03
C VAL A 521 -4.65 26.64 3.43
N LEU A 522 -5.58 26.79 2.49
CA LEU A 522 -7.04 26.73 2.74
C LEU A 522 -7.65 25.34 2.55
N VAL A 523 -6.96 24.41 1.88
CA VAL A 523 -7.45 23.05 1.57
C VAL A 523 -7.45 22.19 2.83
N GLY A 524 -6.34 22.18 3.57
CA GLY A 524 -6.21 21.48 4.85
C GLY A 524 -7.28 21.85 5.90
N PRO A 525 -7.46 23.14 6.27
CA PRO A 525 -8.51 23.54 7.20
C PRO A 525 -9.92 23.36 6.64
N THR A 526 -10.10 23.35 5.32
CA THR A 526 -11.40 23.02 4.72
C THR A 526 -11.76 21.54 4.96
N LYS A 527 -10.84 20.63 4.61
CA LYS A 527 -11.01 19.17 4.77
C LYS A 527 -11.20 18.75 6.24
N ASN A 528 -10.44 19.35 7.14
CA ASN A 528 -10.46 19.00 8.56
C ASN A 528 -11.47 19.82 9.38
N GLY A 529 -12.29 20.68 8.75
CA GLY A 529 -13.39 21.35 9.42
C GLY A 529 -12.97 22.49 10.38
N HIS A 530 -11.90 23.20 10.06
CA HIS A 530 -11.30 24.26 10.88
C HIS A 530 -11.72 25.67 10.40
N ASP A 531 -12.98 26.02 10.63
CA ASP A 531 -13.56 27.31 10.21
C ASP A 531 -12.90 28.54 10.88
N HIS A 532 -12.33 28.38 12.07
CA HIS A 532 -11.54 29.40 12.76
C HIS A 532 -10.22 29.74 12.07
N VAL A 533 -9.57 28.76 11.41
CA VAL A 533 -8.36 29.01 10.59
C VAL A 533 -8.70 29.78 9.32
N LEU A 534 -9.80 29.41 8.64
CA LEU A 534 -10.27 30.15 7.46
C LEU A 534 -10.61 31.59 7.81
N GLN A 535 -11.25 31.81 8.97
CA GLN A 535 -11.52 33.14 9.49
C GLN A 535 -10.23 33.93 9.79
N TRP A 536 -9.19 33.29 10.33
CA TRP A 536 -7.89 33.94 10.56
C TRP A 536 -7.24 34.38 9.23
N TRP A 537 -7.18 33.49 8.23
CA TRP A 537 -6.64 33.83 6.91
C TRP A 537 -7.40 34.99 6.25
N LYS A 538 -8.72 35.06 6.44
CA LYS A 538 -9.51 36.22 5.98
C LYS A 538 -9.16 37.51 6.72
N SER A 539 -8.92 37.47 8.03
CA SER A 539 -8.66 38.66 8.85
C SER A 539 -7.20 39.15 8.84
N CYS A 540 -6.23 38.30 8.52
CA CYS A 540 -4.80 38.64 8.55
C CYS A 540 -4.34 39.60 7.44
N GLY A 541 -5.22 39.95 6.49
CA GLY A 541 -4.93 40.89 5.40
C GLY A 541 -4.03 40.34 4.28
N MET A 542 -3.55 39.08 4.38
CA MET A 542 -2.80 38.44 3.31
C MET A 542 -3.74 37.91 2.22
N ARG A 543 -3.43 38.22 0.96
CA ARG A 543 -4.21 37.75 -0.19
C ARG A 543 -3.84 36.30 -0.52
N VAL A 544 -4.65 35.35 -0.06
CA VAL A 544 -4.51 33.93 -0.40
C VAL A 544 -5.27 33.63 -1.69
N GLU A 545 -4.55 33.13 -2.70
CA GLU A 545 -5.16 32.61 -3.93
C GLU A 545 -5.43 31.10 -3.77
N PHE A 546 -6.61 30.65 -4.17
CA PHE A 546 -7.04 29.24 -4.10
C PHE A 546 -7.86 28.90 -5.35
N LYS A 547 -7.93 27.61 -5.69
CA LYS A 547 -8.78 27.11 -6.78
C LYS A 547 -10.10 26.59 -6.21
N THR A 548 -11.21 26.87 -6.88
CA THR A 548 -12.53 26.38 -6.46
C THR A 548 -12.60 24.86 -6.42
N CYS A 549 -12.01 24.17 -7.39
CA CYS A 549 -11.98 22.69 -7.44
C CYS A 549 -11.27 22.07 -6.23
N ASP A 550 -10.15 22.63 -5.79
CA ASP A 550 -9.37 22.12 -4.65
C ASP A 550 -10.17 22.27 -3.33
N ILE A 551 -11.02 23.29 -3.23
CA ILE A 551 -11.93 23.53 -2.09
C ILE A 551 -13.19 22.67 -2.18
N GLU A 552 -13.72 22.43 -3.38
CA GLU A 552 -14.82 21.48 -3.63
C GLU A 552 -14.40 20.05 -3.27
N GLU A 553 -13.25 19.59 -3.77
CA GLU A 553 -12.66 18.29 -3.43
C GLU A 553 -12.44 18.17 -1.93
N ALA A 554 -11.83 19.18 -1.27
CA ALA A 554 -11.65 19.19 0.18
C ALA A 554 -12.96 19.11 0.99
N LEU A 555 -14.08 19.61 0.45
CA LEU A 555 -15.41 19.53 1.06
C LEU A 555 -16.12 18.20 0.81
N GLU A 556 -15.77 17.47 -0.25
CA GLU A 556 -16.24 16.09 -0.48
C GLU A 556 -15.41 15.06 0.30
N ASP A 557 -14.11 15.36 0.51
CA ASP A 557 -13.15 14.55 1.28
C ASP A 557 -13.23 14.74 2.81
N ALA A 558 -14.06 15.66 3.29
CA ALA A 558 -14.22 15.96 4.72
C ALA A 558 -15.06 14.87 5.42
N ASP A 559 -14.67 14.49 6.64
CA ASP A 559 -15.35 13.43 7.40
C ASP A 559 -16.81 13.83 7.76
N PRO A 560 -17.83 13.16 7.19
CA PRO A 560 -19.23 13.51 7.42
C PRO A 560 -19.69 13.27 8.87
N SER A 561 -19.01 12.39 9.61
CA SER A 561 -19.39 12.02 10.99
C SER A 561 -19.10 13.14 12.00
N SER A 562 -18.15 14.01 11.69
CA SER A 562 -17.65 15.07 12.58
C SER A 562 -18.60 16.28 12.73
N GLY A 563 -19.55 16.44 11.81
CA GLY A 563 -20.35 17.66 11.66
C GLY A 563 -19.53 18.93 11.31
N ALA A 564 -18.22 18.80 11.09
CA ALA A 564 -17.29 19.91 10.90
C ALA A 564 -17.32 20.45 9.46
N GLU A 565 -17.51 19.57 8.48
CA GLU A 565 -17.84 19.90 7.08
C GLU A 565 -18.96 20.95 7.02
N GLY A 566 -20.05 20.73 7.77
CA GLY A 566 -21.19 21.63 7.79
C GLY A 566 -20.92 23.02 8.37
N ARG A 567 -19.85 23.22 9.18
CA ARG A 567 -19.43 24.57 9.63
C ARG A 567 -18.64 25.27 8.54
N VAL A 568 -17.66 24.58 7.96
CA VAL A 568 -16.80 25.11 6.90
C VAL A 568 -17.59 25.40 5.62
N ARG A 569 -18.54 24.55 5.24
CA ARG A 569 -19.46 24.78 4.11
C ARG A 569 -20.25 26.08 4.29
N ARG A 570 -20.85 26.30 5.47
CA ARG A 570 -21.52 27.56 5.83
C ARG A 570 -20.57 28.77 5.87
N TRP A 571 -19.30 28.56 6.24
CA TRP A 571 -18.29 29.63 6.18
C TRP A 571 -18.02 30.01 4.72
N TRP A 572 -17.80 29.05 3.83
CA TRP A 572 -17.57 29.28 2.40
C TRP A 572 -18.77 29.95 1.71
N GLU A 573 -20.01 29.49 1.97
CA GLU A 573 -21.26 30.12 1.50
C GLU A 573 -21.34 31.60 1.89
N ARG A 574 -21.10 31.92 3.17
CA ARG A 574 -21.09 33.30 3.70
C ARG A 574 -19.98 34.17 3.12
N ASN A 575 -18.92 33.56 2.58
CA ASN A 575 -17.79 34.25 1.96
C ASN A 575 -17.86 34.27 0.43
N GLY A 576 -19.02 33.97 -0.16
CA GLY A 576 -19.29 34.12 -1.59
C GLY A 576 -19.08 32.85 -2.42
N LEU A 577 -18.68 31.74 -1.82
CA LEU A 577 -18.50 30.44 -2.48
C LEU A 577 -19.76 29.57 -2.27
N ASN A 578 -20.84 29.91 -2.96
CA ASN A 578 -22.11 29.16 -2.89
C ASN A 578 -22.04 27.85 -3.69
N LEU A 579 -21.58 26.78 -3.04
CA LEU A 579 -21.51 25.43 -3.60
C LEU A 579 -22.89 24.74 -3.61
N GLY A 580 -23.82 25.31 -4.38
CA GLY A 580 -25.20 24.85 -4.48
C GLY A 580 -25.37 23.56 -5.31
N VAL A 581 -25.54 22.42 -4.63
CA VAL A 581 -26.22 21.20 -5.14
C VAL A 581 -25.72 20.71 -6.53
N GLY A 582 -24.40 20.64 -6.73
CA GLY A 582 -23.80 20.20 -8.00
C GLY A 582 -24.11 18.74 -8.37
N LEU A 583 -24.03 17.81 -7.40
CA LEU A 583 -24.09 16.37 -7.65
C LEU A 583 -25.48 15.88 -8.12
N LEU A 584 -26.56 16.43 -7.56
CA LEU A 584 -27.94 16.01 -7.87
C LEU A 584 -28.44 16.52 -9.23
N MET A 585 -27.90 17.65 -9.72
CA MET A 585 -28.19 18.15 -11.06
C MET A 585 -27.58 17.25 -12.14
N LEU A 586 -26.32 16.83 -11.99
CA LEU A 586 -25.68 15.94 -12.95
C LEU A 586 -26.42 14.58 -13.02
N ALA A 587 -26.76 14.01 -11.87
CA ALA A 587 -27.54 12.77 -11.79
C ALA A 587 -28.93 12.92 -12.44
N ARG A 588 -29.69 13.98 -12.13
CA ARG A 588 -31.01 14.22 -12.75
C ARG A 588 -30.92 14.58 -14.24
N TRP A 589 -29.85 15.22 -14.70
CA TRP A 589 -29.63 15.54 -16.12
C TRP A 589 -29.28 14.29 -16.92
N VAL A 590 -28.40 13.44 -16.41
CA VAL A 590 -28.10 12.11 -17.00
C VAL A 590 -29.36 11.24 -17.01
N LEU A 591 -30.10 11.16 -15.90
CA LEU A 591 -31.35 10.38 -15.84
C LEU A 591 -32.43 10.92 -16.80
N ARG A 592 -32.59 12.26 -16.91
CA ARG A 592 -33.50 12.91 -17.88
C ARG A 592 -33.02 12.89 -19.33
N ARG A 593 -31.79 12.44 -19.60
CA ARG A 593 -31.23 12.23 -20.95
C ARG A 593 -31.32 10.75 -21.34
N ALA A 594 -31.08 9.82 -20.39
CA ALA A 594 -31.37 8.39 -20.55
C ALA A 594 -32.88 8.14 -20.81
N LEU A 595 -33.76 8.82 -20.07
CA LEU A 595 -35.22 8.74 -20.23
C LEU A 595 -35.77 9.55 -21.42
N ARG A 596 -34.92 10.14 -22.28
CA ARG A 596 -35.32 10.84 -23.51
C ARG A 596 -34.92 10.11 -24.81
N GLY A 597 -34.53 8.85 -24.70
CA GLY A 597 -34.26 7.96 -25.83
C GLY A 597 -35.45 7.09 -26.28
N SER A 598 -36.62 7.19 -25.64
CA SER A 598 -37.82 6.42 -26.01
C SER A 598 -39.04 7.33 -26.05
N ASN A 599 -39.67 7.44 -27.23
CA ASN A 599 -40.75 8.38 -27.51
C ASN A 599 -41.98 7.63 -28.03
N SER A 600 -43.02 7.49 -27.21
CA SER A 600 -44.46 7.33 -27.56
C SER A 600 -45.21 6.78 -26.33
N ARG A 601 -46.42 7.23 -25.96
CA ARG A 601 -47.30 8.33 -26.43
C ARG A 601 -47.98 8.97 -25.19
N ALA A 602 -48.52 10.17 -25.35
CA ALA A 602 -49.01 11.00 -24.24
C ALA A 602 -50.42 10.64 -23.73
N ILE A 603 -50.74 11.10 -22.51
CA ILE A 603 -52.01 11.78 -22.16
C ILE A 603 -51.71 12.83 -21.07
N SER A 604 -52.45 13.94 -21.11
CA SER A 604 -52.21 15.17 -20.32
C SER A 604 -53.03 15.23 -19.03
N THR A 605 -52.48 15.79 -17.96
CA THR A 605 -53.23 16.62 -16.99
C THR A 605 -52.35 17.73 -16.40
N ARG A 606 -52.99 18.82 -15.95
CA ARG A 606 -52.40 20.15 -15.77
C ARG A 606 -52.30 20.54 -14.28
N THR A 607 -51.08 20.90 -13.86
CA THR A 607 -50.69 21.80 -12.74
C THR A 607 -51.71 22.21 -11.65
N ARG A 608 -51.26 22.15 -10.38
CA ARG A 608 -51.16 23.36 -9.53
C ARG A 608 -50.14 23.22 -8.38
N GLN A 609 -49.61 24.35 -7.92
CA GLN A 609 -48.58 24.47 -6.87
C GLN A 609 -49.17 24.52 -5.43
N PRO A 610 -48.36 24.32 -4.39
CA PRO A 610 -48.79 24.32 -2.98
C PRO A 610 -48.53 25.65 -2.24
N SER A 611 -49.35 25.93 -1.22
CA SER A 611 -49.07 26.83 -0.08
C SER A 611 -50.06 26.47 1.07
N PRO A 612 -49.90 26.91 2.35
CA PRO A 612 -49.86 25.97 3.48
C PRO A 612 -51.04 26.03 4.49
N ASN A 613 -51.12 24.99 5.35
CA ASN A 613 -51.53 24.87 6.79
C ASN A 613 -52.22 26.06 7.53
N PRO A 614 -52.93 25.87 8.69
CA PRO A 614 -53.02 24.67 9.57
C PRO A 614 -54.42 24.37 10.24
N TYR A 615 -54.42 23.43 11.20
CA TYR A 615 -55.27 23.27 12.42
C TYR A 615 -56.58 22.44 12.44
N ASN A 616 -56.67 21.64 13.52
CA ASN A 616 -57.86 21.13 14.26
C ASN A 616 -58.79 20.11 13.55
N ASN A 617 -59.44 19.14 14.22
CA ASN A 617 -59.49 18.76 15.65
C ASN A 617 -59.73 17.24 15.83
N ILE A 618 -59.41 16.68 17.00
CA ILE A 618 -59.75 15.31 17.43
C ILE A 618 -60.89 15.35 18.45
N HIS A 619 -61.94 14.52 18.30
CA HIS A 619 -62.90 14.07 19.33
C HIS A 619 -63.91 13.08 18.68
N ILE A 620 -64.60 12.13 19.35
CA ILE A 620 -64.27 11.28 20.51
C ILE A 620 -65.29 10.09 20.56
N ASN A 621 -64.91 8.94 21.12
CA ASN A 621 -65.71 7.82 21.70
C ASN A 621 -66.97 7.21 21.03
N GLY A 622 -67.17 5.90 21.26
CA GLY A 622 -68.50 5.26 21.20
C GLY A 622 -68.50 3.72 21.03
N ARG A 623 -68.47 2.95 22.12
CA ARG A 623 -68.67 1.47 22.11
C ARG A 623 -70.13 1.10 22.45
N SER A 624 -70.74 0.15 21.74
CA SER A 624 -71.68 -0.84 22.31
C SER A 624 -72.09 -1.99 21.35
N ILE A 625 -72.42 -3.16 21.91
CA ILE A 625 -72.42 -4.55 21.35
C ILE A 625 -73.54 -5.33 22.11
N PRO A 626 -74.37 -6.32 21.61
CA PRO A 626 -74.06 -7.45 20.68
C PRO A 626 -75.19 -7.94 19.70
N ARG A 627 -74.94 -9.08 18.98
CA ARG A 627 -75.87 -10.20 18.58
C ARG A 627 -77.02 -9.93 17.58
N ASN A 628 -77.25 -10.67 16.49
CA ASN A 628 -77.18 -12.12 16.16
C ASN A 628 -77.11 -12.26 14.60
N ARG A 629 -76.27 -13.11 13.95
CA ARG A 629 -76.48 -14.55 13.61
C ARG A 629 -77.93 -14.84 13.16
N GLN A 630 -78.27 -15.26 11.94
CA GLN A 630 -77.64 -16.10 10.89
C GLN A 630 -78.20 -15.68 9.49
N SER A 631 -77.75 -16.08 8.29
CA SER A 631 -76.63 -16.90 7.78
C SER A 631 -76.52 -16.70 6.22
N ILE A 632 -75.86 -17.60 5.47
CA ILE A 632 -75.87 -17.78 3.99
C ILE A 632 -75.41 -16.57 3.14
N ALA A 633 -74.07 -16.39 3.03
CA ALA A 633 -73.34 -16.00 1.80
C ALA A 633 -71.84 -15.78 2.09
N GLN A 634 -71.08 -16.85 2.32
CA GLN A 634 -69.61 -16.78 2.36
C GLN A 634 -69.02 -17.80 1.38
N ASN A 635 -68.75 -17.35 0.15
CA ASN A 635 -67.83 -18.00 -0.79
C ASN A 635 -67.29 -17.04 -1.87
N VAL A 636 -66.97 -15.79 -1.49
CA VAL A 636 -66.22 -14.84 -2.34
C VAL A 636 -65.18 -14.08 -1.51
N ARG A 637 -64.21 -14.81 -0.93
CA ARG A 637 -62.91 -14.22 -0.50
C ARG A 637 -61.79 -15.24 -0.32
N GLN A 638 -61.62 -16.09 -1.34
CA GLN A 638 -60.33 -16.71 -1.65
C GLN A 638 -59.76 -16.04 -2.93
N ASN A 639 -58.45 -16.18 -3.16
CA ASN A 639 -57.71 -15.70 -4.34
C ASN A 639 -57.34 -14.20 -4.42
N ILE A 640 -56.79 -13.63 -3.34
CA ILE A 640 -55.83 -12.50 -3.46
C ILE A 640 -54.56 -12.75 -2.61
N ILE A 641 -53.99 -13.96 -2.71
CA ILE A 641 -52.54 -14.19 -2.49
C ILE A 641 -52.10 -15.29 -3.46
N GLN A 642 -51.82 -14.95 -4.72
CA GLN A 642 -50.98 -15.75 -5.62
C GLN A 642 -50.60 -14.97 -6.89
N SER A 643 -49.54 -14.17 -6.81
CA SER A 643 -48.78 -13.71 -7.99
C SER A 643 -47.33 -14.19 -7.89
N ARG A 644 -47.19 -15.53 -7.94
CA ARG A 644 -46.00 -16.32 -8.29
C ARG A 644 -44.64 -15.60 -8.22
N SER A 645 -43.91 -15.84 -7.14
CA SER A 645 -42.44 -15.78 -7.19
C SER A 645 -41.94 -16.94 -8.06
N LEU A 646 -41.73 -16.65 -9.35
CA LEU A 646 -41.20 -17.62 -10.30
C LEU A 646 -39.78 -18.06 -9.86
N VAL A 647 -39.67 -19.34 -9.48
CA VAL A 647 -38.53 -20.28 -9.56
C VAL A 647 -38.30 -21.09 -8.26
N THR A 648 -38.56 -20.58 -7.06
CA THR A 648 -38.07 -21.22 -5.82
C THR A 648 -38.94 -22.35 -5.23
N GLU A 649 -40.22 -22.47 -5.57
CA GLU A 649 -41.10 -23.53 -5.02
C GLU A 649 -40.85 -24.93 -5.60
N ALA A 650 -40.13 -25.06 -6.72
CA ALA A 650 -39.91 -26.33 -7.42
C ALA A 650 -38.52 -26.97 -7.16
N ILE A 651 -37.70 -26.37 -6.29
CA ILE A 651 -36.31 -26.77 -6.10
C ILE A 651 -36.17 -27.49 -4.75
N PRO A 652 -35.71 -28.75 -4.71
CA PRO A 652 -35.45 -29.46 -3.45
C PRO A 652 -34.54 -28.63 -2.54
N SER A 653 -34.84 -28.58 -1.25
CA SER A 653 -34.10 -27.75 -0.27
C SER A 653 -32.60 -28.06 -0.23
N ILE A 654 -32.19 -29.28 -0.59
CA ILE A 654 -30.77 -29.69 -0.72
C ILE A 654 -30.06 -29.06 -1.92
N ALA A 655 -30.79 -28.68 -2.97
CA ALA A 655 -30.27 -28.04 -4.18
C ALA A 655 -30.25 -26.51 -4.08
N VAL A 656 -30.96 -25.91 -3.11
CA VAL A 656 -31.02 -24.45 -2.94
C VAL A 656 -29.65 -23.82 -2.65
N PRO A 657 -28.80 -24.32 -1.72
CA PRO A 657 -27.48 -23.72 -1.49
C PRO A 657 -26.54 -23.84 -2.71
N PRO A 658 -26.38 -25.01 -3.37
CA PRO A 658 -25.61 -25.09 -4.61
C PRO A 658 -26.12 -24.15 -5.70
N LEU A 659 -27.43 -24.06 -5.91
CA LEU A 659 -28.03 -23.19 -6.92
C LEU A 659 -27.84 -21.70 -6.59
N MET A 660 -27.90 -21.33 -5.31
CA MET A 660 -27.57 -19.97 -4.82
C MET A 660 -26.10 -19.62 -5.04
N PHE A 661 -25.16 -20.50 -4.68
CA PHE A 661 -23.72 -20.23 -4.85
C PHE A 661 -23.30 -20.24 -6.32
N ILE A 662 -23.80 -21.18 -7.13
CA ILE A 662 -23.57 -21.21 -8.58
C ILE A 662 -24.23 -19.98 -9.23
N GLY A 663 -25.47 -19.63 -8.84
CA GLY A 663 -26.18 -18.46 -9.33
C GLY A 663 -25.49 -17.15 -8.99
N LEU A 664 -24.96 -17.00 -7.77
CA LEU A 664 -24.19 -15.81 -7.36
C LEU A 664 -22.83 -15.75 -8.07
N LEU A 665 -22.13 -16.89 -8.21
CA LEU A 665 -20.87 -16.97 -8.94
C LEU A 665 -21.06 -16.58 -10.41
N LEU A 666 -22.06 -17.18 -11.09
CA LEU A 666 -22.42 -16.85 -12.45
C LEU A 666 -22.92 -15.41 -12.58
N GLY A 667 -23.68 -14.90 -11.61
CA GLY A 667 -24.16 -13.51 -11.57
C GLY A 667 -23.01 -12.50 -11.47
N LEU A 668 -22.08 -12.70 -10.53
CA LEU A 668 -20.89 -11.84 -10.39
C LEU A 668 -19.91 -11.99 -11.56
N TRP A 669 -19.78 -13.19 -12.12
CA TRP A 669 -18.96 -13.45 -13.31
C TRP A 669 -19.54 -12.76 -14.55
N THR A 670 -20.84 -12.94 -14.83
CA THR A 670 -21.52 -12.28 -15.96
C THR A 670 -21.54 -10.77 -15.79
N TRP A 671 -21.78 -10.25 -14.58
CA TRP A 671 -21.70 -8.82 -14.26
C TRP A 671 -20.30 -8.24 -14.54
N LYS A 672 -19.22 -8.91 -14.11
CA LYS A 672 -17.85 -8.47 -14.42
C LYS A 672 -17.54 -8.52 -15.91
N CYS A 673 -17.90 -9.61 -16.59
CA CYS A 673 -17.74 -9.73 -18.05
C CYS A 673 -18.49 -8.63 -18.80
N PHE A 674 -19.74 -8.36 -18.41
CA PHE A 674 -20.59 -7.31 -18.96
C PHE A 674 -19.94 -5.93 -18.82
N TRP A 675 -19.50 -5.54 -17.62
CA TRP A 675 -18.88 -4.23 -17.41
C TRP A 675 -17.54 -4.08 -18.14
N ILE A 676 -16.74 -5.15 -18.28
CA ILE A 676 -15.49 -5.11 -19.04
C ILE A 676 -15.75 -4.88 -20.52
N ILE A 677 -16.77 -5.51 -21.10
CA ILE A 677 -17.19 -5.27 -22.49
C ILE A 677 -17.73 -3.83 -22.62
N VAL A 678 -18.69 -3.42 -21.78
CA VAL A 678 -19.33 -2.10 -21.84
C VAL A 678 -18.34 -0.94 -21.64
N MET A 679 -17.35 -1.10 -20.77
CA MET A 679 -16.33 -0.09 -20.49
C MET A 679 -15.03 -0.28 -21.27
N GLN A 680 -14.98 -1.19 -22.24
CA GLN A 680 -13.74 -1.57 -22.92
C GLN A 680 -12.94 -0.37 -23.44
N ASN A 681 -13.58 0.59 -24.12
CA ASN A 681 -12.88 1.76 -24.64
C ASN A 681 -12.29 2.66 -23.53
N LYS A 682 -12.87 2.68 -22.33
CA LYS A 682 -12.27 3.39 -21.18
C LYS A 682 -11.12 2.62 -20.54
N LEU A 683 -11.11 1.29 -20.65
CA LEU A 683 -10.04 0.43 -20.13
C LEU A 683 -8.84 0.35 -21.08
N LEU A 684 -9.09 0.40 -22.40
CA LEU A 684 -8.04 0.37 -23.43
C LEU A 684 -7.41 1.74 -23.66
N TYR A 685 -8.21 2.82 -23.63
CA TYR A 685 -7.75 4.19 -23.87
C TYR A 685 -7.77 4.99 -22.55
N LEU A 686 -6.70 4.88 -21.77
CA LEU A 686 -6.58 5.41 -20.41
C LEU A 686 -6.24 6.90 -20.37
N SER A 687 -7.04 7.72 -21.03
CA SER A 687 -6.79 9.15 -21.23
C SER A 687 -6.92 10.06 -20.01
N TRP A 688 -7.16 9.48 -18.83
CA TRP A 688 -7.15 10.14 -17.52
C TRP A 688 -6.00 9.68 -16.61
N LEU A 689 -5.15 8.75 -17.07
CA LEU A 689 -4.12 8.10 -16.25
C LEU A 689 -2.71 8.32 -16.85
N PRO A 690 -1.71 8.75 -16.06
CA PRO A 690 -1.79 9.23 -14.68
C PRO A 690 -2.79 10.39 -14.44
N PRO A 691 -3.25 10.61 -13.19
CA PRO A 691 -4.12 11.73 -12.86
C PRO A 691 -3.52 13.08 -13.27
N PHE A 692 -4.36 14.08 -13.54
CA PHE A 692 -3.96 15.43 -13.98
C PHE A 692 -3.19 15.54 -15.31
N THR A 693 -2.90 14.45 -16.02
CA THR A 693 -2.21 14.48 -17.32
C THR A 693 -2.92 15.29 -18.40
N ARG A 694 -4.25 15.44 -18.30
CA ARG A 694 -5.03 16.32 -19.20
C ARG A 694 -4.84 17.82 -18.95
N SER A 695 -4.30 18.23 -17.81
CA SER A 695 -4.01 19.62 -17.46
C SER A 695 -2.53 20.01 -17.63
N GLU A 696 -1.66 19.06 -17.96
CA GLU A 696 -0.27 19.34 -18.33
C GLU A 696 -0.19 20.16 -19.62
N THR A 697 0.85 20.99 -19.72
CA THR A 697 1.08 21.90 -20.85
C THR A 697 2.47 21.68 -21.44
N VAL A 698 2.67 22.12 -22.68
CA VAL A 698 3.99 22.08 -23.34
C VAL A 698 5.02 22.94 -22.57
N SER A 699 4.57 23.98 -21.87
CA SER A 699 5.40 24.82 -21.00
C SER A 699 6.08 24.06 -19.87
N ASP A 700 5.39 23.08 -19.27
CA ASP A 700 5.87 22.37 -18.07
C ASP A 700 7.14 21.56 -18.37
N TYR A 701 7.25 21.01 -19.59
CA TYR A 701 8.40 20.23 -20.05
C TYR A 701 9.44 21.04 -20.83
N LYS A 702 9.23 22.36 -21.00
CA LYS A 702 10.06 23.22 -21.87
C LYS A 702 11.53 23.28 -21.45
N ALA A 703 11.84 23.06 -20.17
CA ALA A 703 13.22 23.00 -19.68
C ALA A 703 13.96 21.73 -20.14
N GLU A 704 13.35 20.55 -19.96
CA GLU A 704 13.92 19.25 -20.30
C GLU A 704 14.09 19.02 -21.81
N CYS A 705 13.21 19.66 -22.60
CA CYS A 705 13.20 19.53 -24.06
C CYS A 705 14.33 20.29 -24.75
N ARG A 706 14.98 21.28 -24.11
CA ARG A 706 16.00 22.14 -24.77
C ARG A 706 17.13 21.31 -25.40
N PRO A 707 17.59 21.63 -26.63
CA PRO A 707 17.28 22.81 -27.42
C PRO A 707 16.02 22.68 -28.30
N VAL A 708 15.28 21.58 -28.23
CA VAL A 708 14.04 21.39 -29.01
C VAL A 708 12.97 22.36 -28.50
N GLN A 709 12.37 23.10 -29.43
CA GLN A 709 11.21 23.94 -29.19
C GLN A 709 9.96 23.19 -29.62
N TRP A 710 8.95 23.18 -28.74
CA TRP A 710 7.67 22.52 -28.96
C TRP A 710 6.52 23.53 -29.02
N GLU A 711 5.63 23.34 -29.96
CA GLU A 711 4.43 24.16 -30.18
C GLU A 711 3.17 23.29 -30.21
N GLU A 712 2.06 23.76 -29.63
CA GLU A 712 0.75 23.13 -29.80
C GLU A 712 0.07 23.65 -31.07
N LYS A 713 -0.36 22.74 -31.94
CA LYS A 713 -1.21 23.01 -33.10
C LYS A 713 -2.52 22.25 -32.99
N GLN A 714 -3.59 22.82 -33.53
CA GLN A 714 -4.93 22.25 -33.47
C GLN A 714 -5.38 21.87 -34.88
N ILE A 715 -5.65 20.58 -35.10
CA ILE A 715 -6.12 20.02 -36.37
C ILE A 715 -7.54 19.45 -36.22
N ARG A 716 -8.10 18.93 -37.31
CA ARG A 716 -9.38 18.21 -37.29
C ARG A 716 -9.21 16.81 -37.87
N SER A 717 -9.80 15.84 -37.18
CA SER A 717 -10.09 14.50 -37.72
C SER A 717 -10.94 14.59 -39.00
N LEU A 718 -10.96 13.51 -39.78
CA LEU A 718 -11.85 13.34 -40.95
C LEU A 718 -13.34 13.50 -40.60
N ASP A 719 -13.74 13.22 -39.36
CA ASP A 719 -15.11 13.44 -38.84
C ASP A 719 -15.31 14.81 -38.16
N GLY A 720 -14.36 15.73 -38.30
CA GLY A 720 -14.43 17.09 -37.78
C GLY A 720 -14.05 17.26 -36.29
N THR A 721 -13.81 16.16 -35.57
CA THR A 721 -13.33 16.16 -34.16
C THR A 721 -12.06 17.00 -34.03
N LYS A 722 -11.99 17.91 -33.04
CA LYS A 722 -10.78 18.71 -32.78
C LYS A 722 -9.71 17.85 -32.12
N LEU A 723 -8.50 17.88 -32.66
CA LEU A 723 -7.33 17.15 -32.19
C LEU A 723 -6.15 18.11 -31.97
N ALA A 724 -5.36 17.85 -30.95
CA ALA A 724 -4.12 18.55 -30.69
C ALA A 724 -2.91 17.77 -31.23
N VAL A 725 -1.92 18.50 -31.73
CA VAL A 725 -0.64 18.00 -32.22
C VAL A 725 0.46 18.83 -31.56
N CYS A 726 1.46 18.17 -30.98
CA CYS A 726 2.69 18.84 -30.55
C CYS A 726 3.73 18.77 -31.67
N GLU A 727 4.25 19.90 -32.12
CA GLU A 727 5.28 20.01 -33.15
C GLU A 727 6.61 20.42 -32.53
N GLY A 728 7.66 19.62 -32.73
CA GLY A 728 8.97 19.77 -32.12
C GLY A 728 10.08 19.90 -33.15
N HIS A 729 10.81 21.01 -33.12
CA HIS A 729 11.96 21.26 -34.00
C HIS A 729 13.12 21.91 -33.25
N ILE A 730 14.34 21.83 -33.82
CA ILE A 730 15.50 22.56 -33.30
C ILE A 730 15.71 23.80 -34.18
N PRO A 731 15.68 25.03 -33.63
CA PRO A 731 15.89 26.23 -34.42
C PRO A 731 17.34 26.29 -34.93
N ILE A 732 17.49 26.58 -36.22
CA ILE A 732 18.81 26.76 -36.84
C ILE A 732 19.30 28.17 -36.49
N LEU A 733 20.42 28.26 -35.77
CA LEU A 733 21.18 29.50 -35.65
C LEU A 733 21.86 29.78 -36.99
N GLU A 734 21.26 30.65 -37.80
CA GLU A 734 21.99 31.29 -38.89
C GLU A 734 23.13 32.12 -38.28
N LYS A 735 24.37 31.62 -38.41
CA LYS A 735 25.55 32.38 -38.02
C LYS A 735 25.67 33.60 -38.94
N ASP A 736 25.92 34.74 -38.32
CA ASP A 736 26.08 36.04 -38.96
C ASP A 736 26.93 35.97 -40.24
N ASN A 737 26.29 36.25 -41.37
CA ASN A 737 26.95 36.64 -42.62
C ASN A 737 26.15 37.75 -43.32
N MET A 738 25.62 38.68 -42.52
CA MET A 738 24.99 39.92 -42.99
C MET A 738 25.87 41.15 -42.68
N SER A 739 27.16 41.05 -43.02
CA SER A 739 28.08 42.19 -42.98
C SER A 739 29.34 42.00 -43.84
N SER A 740 29.21 42.01 -45.17
CA SER A 740 30.21 42.64 -46.07
C SER A 740 29.73 42.71 -47.53
N LEU A 741 30.22 43.75 -48.24
CA LEU A 741 30.16 43.94 -49.70
C LEU A 741 28.77 44.13 -50.36
N ASN A 742 28.15 45.27 -50.04
CA ASN A 742 27.77 46.17 -51.13
C ASN A 742 29.05 46.64 -51.84
N ASN A 743 29.38 46.08 -53.01
CA ASN A 743 30.07 46.75 -54.13
C ASN A 743 30.56 45.74 -55.18
N SER A 744 29.79 45.57 -56.26
CA SER A 744 30.28 45.75 -57.65
C SER A 744 29.19 45.36 -58.64
N ALA A 745 28.74 46.32 -59.46
CA ALA A 745 28.01 45.98 -60.67
C ALA A 745 29.00 45.45 -61.72
N SER A 746 28.79 44.23 -62.23
CA SER A 746 29.25 43.86 -63.57
C SER A 746 28.34 42.83 -64.19
N ARG A 747 28.28 42.86 -65.52
CA ARG A 747 27.44 41.98 -66.35
C ARG A 747 28.03 40.57 -66.38
N ASN A 748 27.15 39.57 -66.44
CA ASN A 748 27.12 38.71 -67.63
C ASN A 748 25.76 38.02 -67.76
N LYS A 749 25.20 38.09 -68.98
CA LYS A 749 24.19 37.14 -69.43
C LYS A 749 24.95 35.92 -69.93
N ASP A 750 24.67 34.74 -69.39
CA ASP A 750 24.82 33.50 -70.15
C ASP A 750 23.92 32.39 -69.59
N GLN A 751 23.52 31.47 -70.45
CA GLN A 751 22.44 30.53 -70.21
C GLN A 751 22.92 29.24 -69.55
N ALA A 752 22.33 28.91 -68.38
CA ALA A 752 22.07 27.53 -68.00
C ALA A 752 20.86 27.47 -67.05
N LYS A 753 19.77 26.81 -67.46
CA LYS A 753 18.65 26.49 -66.56
C LYS A 753 19.08 25.40 -65.57
N LEU A 754 19.76 25.77 -64.50
CA LEU A 754 19.92 24.91 -63.33
C LEU A 754 18.57 24.73 -62.65
N ILE A 755 18.05 23.51 -62.67
CA ILE A 755 16.88 23.11 -61.87
C ILE A 755 17.28 23.26 -60.40
N PRO A 756 16.57 24.04 -59.57
CA PRO A 756 16.90 24.17 -58.16
C PRO A 756 16.73 22.82 -57.47
N LYS A 757 17.82 22.30 -56.86
CA LYS A 757 17.78 21.07 -56.07
C LYS A 757 16.89 21.27 -54.84
N ARG A 758 15.85 20.45 -54.69
CA ARG A 758 14.96 20.48 -53.52
C ARG A 758 15.72 20.19 -52.22
N LYS A 759 15.40 20.90 -51.15
CA LYS A 759 15.91 20.63 -49.79
C LYS A 759 15.18 19.43 -49.21
N LYS A 760 15.90 18.41 -48.77
CA LYS A 760 15.27 17.23 -48.15
C LYS A 760 14.85 17.54 -46.69
N SER A 761 13.60 17.26 -46.38
CA SER A 761 12.93 17.53 -45.10
C SER A 761 12.29 16.24 -44.58
N VAL A 762 12.46 15.93 -43.28
CA VAL A 762 11.96 14.69 -42.69
C VAL A 762 11.06 15.00 -41.50
N VAL A 763 9.81 14.52 -41.55
CA VAL A 763 8.84 14.65 -40.45
C VAL A 763 8.60 13.29 -39.80
N ILE A 764 8.86 13.20 -38.50
CA ILE A 764 8.64 12.01 -37.69
C ILE A 764 7.26 12.11 -37.01
N CYS A 765 6.31 11.35 -37.51
CA CYS A 765 4.94 11.24 -37.01
C CYS A 765 4.89 10.25 -35.83
N TYR A 766 4.76 10.77 -34.61
CA TYR A 766 4.71 9.99 -33.37
C TYR A 766 3.27 9.67 -32.94
N PHE A 767 3.04 8.39 -32.65
CA PHE A 767 1.80 7.78 -32.20
C PHE A 767 1.99 7.19 -30.80
N GLN A 768 1.38 7.83 -29.79
CA GLN A 768 1.56 7.48 -28.37
C GLN A 768 0.85 6.18 -27.95
N GLY A 769 1.25 5.65 -26.79
CA GLY A 769 0.64 4.46 -26.19
C GLY A 769 -0.73 4.70 -25.52
N ASN A 770 -1.17 3.70 -24.75
CA ASN A 770 -2.50 3.67 -24.13
C ASN A 770 -2.71 4.67 -22.97
N GLY A 771 -1.64 5.16 -22.32
CA GLY A 771 -1.70 6.04 -21.16
C GLY A 771 -0.71 7.21 -21.20
N GLY A 772 -1.03 8.26 -20.45
CA GLY A 772 -0.33 9.55 -20.42
C GLY A 772 -0.82 10.55 -21.48
N SER A 773 -0.43 11.81 -21.28
CA SER A 773 -0.63 12.90 -22.25
C SER A 773 0.52 12.98 -23.26
N THR A 774 0.34 13.75 -24.33
CA THR A 774 1.41 14.04 -25.28
C THR A 774 2.54 14.89 -24.66
N PRO A 775 2.27 15.95 -23.85
CA PRO A 775 3.29 16.66 -23.08
C PRO A 775 4.29 15.78 -22.34
N MET A 776 3.85 14.74 -21.61
CA MET A 776 4.76 13.83 -20.89
C MET A 776 5.78 13.12 -21.80
N ARG A 777 5.49 12.99 -23.09
CA ARG A 777 6.37 12.29 -24.05
C ARG A 777 7.40 13.23 -24.68
N LEU A 778 7.21 14.55 -24.61
CA LEU A 778 8.09 15.52 -25.28
C LEU A 778 9.57 15.43 -24.84
N PRO A 779 9.94 15.17 -23.57
CA PRO A 779 11.34 14.96 -23.19
C PRO A 779 11.99 13.76 -23.89
N LEU A 780 11.28 12.62 -24.02
CA LEU A 780 11.72 11.44 -24.75
C LEU A 780 11.95 11.76 -26.23
N LEU A 781 10.95 12.35 -26.88
CA LEU A 781 11.02 12.77 -28.29
C LEU A 781 12.19 13.75 -28.51
N SER A 782 12.43 14.66 -27.56
CA SER A 782 13.52 15.63 -27.62
C SER A 782 14.91 15.01 -27.47
N HIS A 783 15.07 13.92 -26.71
CA HIS A 783 16.33 13.18 -26.66
C HIS A 783 16.65 12.49 -28.00
N VAL A 784 15.63 12.00 -28.69
CA VAL A 784 15.79 11.40 -30.02
C VAL A 784 16.15 12.46 -31.05
N LEU A 785 15.44 13.59 -31.10
CA LEU A 785 15.72 14.66 -32.06
C LEU A 785 17.12 15.28 -31.86
N ARG A 786 17.54 15.50 -30.60
CA ARG A 786 18.92 15.89 -30.24
C ARG A 786 19.94 14.92 -30.84
N ALA A 787 19.77 13.62 -30.59
CA ALA A 787 20.70 12.60 -31.07
C ALA A 787 20.74 12.49 -32.61
N ILE A 788 19.63 12.74 -33.31
CA ILE A 788 19.61 12.85 -34.79
C ILE A 788 20.49 14.01 -35.25
N THR A 789 20.41 15.19 -34.61
CA THR A 789 21.23 16.35 -34.97
C THR A 789 22.70 16.24 -34.56
N GLU A 790 23.01 15.49 -33.51
CA GLU A 790 24.38 15.31 -32.99
C GLU A 790 25.17 14.19 -33.69
N THR A 791 24.49 13.23 -34.34
CA THR A 791 25.15 12.07 -34.95
C THR A 791 25.88 12.46 -36.25
N PRO A 792 27.21 12.28 -36.35
CA PRO A 792 27.94 12.54 -37.58
C PRO A 792 27.47 11.59 -38.70
N ARG A 793 27.21 12.12 -39.89
CA ARG A 793 26.83 11.29 -41.06
C ARG A 793 28.02 10.41 -41.43
N SER A 794 27.90 9.10 -41.21
CA SER A 794 28.96 8.09 -41.38
C SER A 794 29.23 7.68 -42.84
N THR A 795 28.86 8.52 -43.80
CA THR A 795 29.18 8.39 -45.22
C THR A 795 29.80 9.71 -45.71
N PRO A 796 30.95 9.66 -46.41
CA PRO A 796 31.37 10.80 -47.22
C PRO A 796 30.24 11.14 -48.20
N PRO A 797 29.93 12.42 -48.45
CA PRO A 797 28.92 12.75 -49.43
C PRO A 797 29.36 12.17 -50.79
N PRO A 798 28.51 11.37 -51.48
CA PRO A 798 28.74 11.17 -52.91
C PRO A 798 28.74 12.55 -53.59
N MET A 799 29.47 12.69 -54.70
CA MET A 799 29.65 13.99 -55.38
C MET A 799 28.34 14.65 -55.90
N SER A 800 27.19 14.02 -55.71
CA SER A 800 25.85 14.54 -55.92
C SER A 800 25.25 15.11 -54.62
N GLY A 801 25.66 16.32 -54.23
CA GLY A 801 25.20 16.96 -52.97
C GLY A 801 23.68 17.05 -52.82
N ALA A 802 23.17 16.47 -51.72
CA ALA A 802 21.80 16.54 -51.23
C ALA A 802 21.80 16.89 -49.73
N ASN A 803 21.73 18.18 -49.40
CA ASN A 803 21.71 18.64 -48.02
C ASN A 803 20.32 18.42 -47.39
N VAL A 804 20.15 17.31 -46.66
CA VAL A 804 19.04 17.17 -45.70
C VAL A 804 19.15 18.32 -44.71
N SER A 805 18.12 19.17 -44.68
CA SER A 805 18.18 20.51 -44.08
C SER A 805 17.40 20.63 -42.77
N GLN A 806 16.41 19.76 -42.51
CA GLN A 806 15.58 19.86 -41.31
C GLN A 806 14.96 18.50 -40.92
N TYR A 807 14.92 18.24 -39.61
CA TYR A 807 14.14 17.16 -38.98
C TYR A 807 13.13 17.79 -38.01
N THR A 808 11.89 17.35 -38.08
CA THR A 808 10.79 17.79 -37.20
C THR A 808 10.06 16.57 -36.66
N ILE A 809 9.66 16.59 -35.39
CA ILE A 809 8.76 15.57 -34.81
C ILE A 809 7.37 16.18 -34.67
N ALA A 810 6.35 15.49 -35.17
CA ALA A 810 4.96 15.83 -34.93
C ALA A 810 4.32 14.70 -34.11
N ALA A 811 3.77 15.01 -32.94
CA ALA A 811 3.19 14.04 -32.02
C ALA A 811 1.68 14.25 -31.89
N LEU A 812 0.90 13.23 -32.26
CA LEU A 812 -0.56 13.30 -32.26
C LEU A 812 -1.15 12.97 -30.89
N SER A 813 -1.98 13.87 -30.36
CA SER A 813 -2.93 13.54 -29.29
C SER A 813 -4.26 13.08 -29.89
N TYR A 814 -4.56 11.78 -29.76
CA TYR A 814 -5.81 11.20 -30.26
C TYR A 814 -7.06 11.86 -29.67
N ARG A 815 -8.22 11.66 -30.30
CA ARG A 815 -9.51 12.06 -29.72
C ARG A 815 -9.64 11.56 -28.29
N GLY A 816 -10.05 12.46 -27.41
CA GLY A 816 -10.21 12.15 -26.00
C GLY A 816 -8.90 11.98 -25.22
N TYR A 817 -7.72 12.35 -25.73
CA TYR A 817 -6.47 12.53 -24.96
C TYR A 817 -6.07 14.00 -24.87
N TRP A 818 -5.41 14.40 -23.78
CA TRP A 818 -4.93 15.78 -23.55
C TRP A 818 -6.00 16.84 -23.89
N THR A 819 -5.67 17.88 -24.68
CA THR A 819 -6.59 18.93 -25.15
C THR A 819 -7.49 18.49 -26.32
N SER A 820 -7.32 17.28 -26.86
CA SER A 820 -8.16 16.73 -27.94
C SER A 820 -9.57 16.38 -27.45
N SER A 821 -10.55 16.73 -28.28
CA SER A 821 -11.98 16.51 -28.03
C SER A 821 -12.43 15.08 -28.39
N GLY A 822 -13.70 14.74 -28.09
CA GLY A 822 -14.29 13.46 -28.49
C GLY A 822 -14.05 12.29 -27.53
N ARG A 823 -14.49 11.09 -27.93
CA ARG A 823 -14.35 9.83 -27.18
C ARG A 823 -13.52 8.85 -28.00
N ALA A 824 -12.50 8.26 -27.37
CA ALA A 824 -11.65 7.26 -27.99
C ALA A 824 -12.42 5.99 -28.39
N THR A 825 -12.27 5.59 -29.66
CA THR A 825 -12.72 4.35 -30.29
C THR A 825 -11.68 3.99 -31.36
N GLN A 826 -11.51 2.72 -31.72
CA GLN A 826 -10.57 2.35 -32.79
C GLN A 826 -10.86 3.09 -34.10
N SER A 827 -12.09 3.01 -34.63
CA SER A 827 -12.47 3.69 -35.87
C SER A 827 -12.26 5.21 -35.83
N GLY A 828 -12.43 5.82 -34.66
CA GLY A 828 -12.15 7.23 -34.45
C GLY A 828 -10.65 7.54 -34.51
N ILE A 829 -9.84 6.72 -33.85
CA ILE A 829 -8.36 6.87 -33.84
C ILE A 829 -7.76 6.60 -35.22
N GLU A 830 -8.34 5.68 -36.00
CA GLU A 830 -7.96 5.43 -37.39
C GLU A 830 -8.24 6.68 -38.27
N MET A 831 -9.39 7.34 -38.09
CA MET A 831 -9.67 8.63 -38.74
C MET A 831 -8.76 9.76 -38.25
N ASP A 832 -8.44 9.81 -36.95
CA ASP A 832 -7.51 10.80 -36.39
C ASP A 832 -6.11 10.65 -37.01
N ALA A 833 -5.62 9.41 -37.14
CA ALA A 833 -4.32 9.11 -37.73
C ALA A 833 -4.26 9.44 -39.22
N GLN A 834 -5.30 9.13 -40.00
CA GLN A 834 -5.36 9.51 -41.42
C GLN A 834 -5.44 11.02 -41.61
N ALA A 835 -6.21 11.73 -40.79
CA ALA A 835 -6.27 13.20 -40.83
C ALA A 835 -4.92 13.84 -40.46
N PHE A 836 -4.23 13.28 -39.47
CA PHE A 836 -2.90 13.72 -39.06
C PHE A 836 -1.85 13.53 -40.17
N LEU A 837 -1.83 12.38 -40.84
CA LEU A 837 -0.93 12.15 -41.98
C LEU A 837 -1.25 13.05 -43.18
N ASN A 838 -2.54 13.27 -43.48
CA ASN A 838 -2.95 14.27 -44.48
C ASN A 838 -2.42 15.66 -44.10
N TRP A 839 -2.62 16.10 -42.85
CA TRP A 839 -2.17 17.40 -42.36
C TRP A 839 -0.65 17.57 -42.43
N VAL A 840 0.15 16.54 -42.10
CA VAL A 840 1.61 16.57 -42.28
C VAL A 840 1.96 16.70 -43.76
N SER A 841 1.34 15.91 -44.63
CA SER A 841 1.58 15.99 -46.08
C SER A 841 1.18 17.34 -46.68
N GLU A 842 0.14 18.00 -46.17
CA GLU A 842 -0.32 19.31 -46.65
C GLU A 842 0.58 20.45 -46.11
N THR A 843 0.93 20.40 -44.82
CA THR A 843 1.64 21.48 -44.11
C THR A 843 3.11 21.57 -44.52
N TYR A 844 3.78 20.43 -44.74
CA TYR A 844 5.22 20.38 -45.00
C TYR A 844 5.60 20.20 -46.47
N ALA A 845 4.64 19.97 -47.38
CA ALA A 845 4.93 19.88 -48.81
C ALA A 845 5.06 21.27 -49.45
N SER A 846 6.30 21.73 -49.64
CA SER A 846 6.63 22.86 -50.50
C SER A 846 7.20 22.37 -51.85
N PRO A 847 6.99 23.10 -52.98
CA PRO A 847 7.67 22.81 -54.25
C PRO A 847 9.21 22.76 -54.15
N GLU A 848 9.77 23.43 -53.14
CA GLU A 848 11.20 23.52 -52.85
C GLU A 848 11.73 22.42 -51.93
N THR A 849 10.84 21.64 -51.31
CA THR A 849 11.20 20.60 -50.33
C THR A 849 10.87 19.20 -50.83
N ASP A 850 11.77 18.26 -50.58
CA ASP A 850 11.52 16.84 -50.75
C ASP A 850 11.15 16.25 -49.38
N LEU A 851 9.86 15.95 -49.18
CA LEU A 851 9.29 15.57 -47.89
C LEU A 851 9.25 14.04 -47.72
N GLU A 852 9.94 13.54 -46.69
CA GLU A 852 9.80 12.15 -46.22
C GLU A 852 9.07 12.10 -44.89
N ILE A 853 8.09 11.19 -44.79
CA ILE A 853 7.42 10.88 -43.53
C ILE A 853 8.09 9.66 -42.90
N VAL A 854 8.39 9.71 -41.60
CA VAL A 854 8.78 8.57 -40.77
C VAL A 854 7.66 8.35 -39.76
N ILE A 855 7.11 7.15 -39.66
CA ILE A 855 6.06 6.84 -38.68
C ILE A 855 6.68 6.09 -37.50
N TRP A 856 6.40 6.55 -36.28
CA TRP A 856 6.85 5.93 -35.03
C TRP A 856 5.67 5.70 -34.10
N GLY A 857 5.37 4.44 -33.79
CA GLY A 857 4.36 4.08 -32.80
C GLY A 857 4.95 3.38 -31.58
N HIS A 858 4.52 3.80 -30.38
CA HIS A 858 4.91 3.21 -29.10
C HIS A 858 3.76 2.40 -28.49
N SER A 859 4.02 1.15 -28.09
CA SER A 859 3.04 0.28 -27.42
C SER A 859 1.76 0.13 -28.25
N LEU A 860 0.58 0.44 -27.72
CA LEU A 860 -0.68 0.50 -28.48
C LEU A 860 -0.59 1.40 -29.74
N GLY A 861 0.21 2.47 -29.68
CA GLY A 861 0.49 3.36 -30.81
C GLY A 861 1.21 2.67 -31.97
N ALA A 862 1.93 1.56 -31.74
CA ALA A 862 2.53 0.75 -32.80
C ALA A 862 1.46 0.06 -33.68
N ALA A 863 0.32 -0.31 -33.10
CA ALA A 863 -0.82 -0.84 -33.85
C ALA A 863 -1.57 0.27 -34.61
N VAL A 864 -1.72 1.45 -34.00
CA VAL A 864 -2.27 2.65 -34.68
C VAL A 864 -1.40 3.02 -35.88
N ALA A 865 -0.08 3.09 -35.69
CA ALA A 865 0.91 3.35 -36.73
C ALA A 865 0.82 2.33 -37.88
N SER A 866 0.77 1.03 -37.57
CA SER A 866 0.66 -0.04 -38.57
C SER A 866 -0.65 0.03 -39.38
N SER A 867 -1.77 0.34 -38.72
CA SER A 867 -3.06 0.56 -39.39
C SER A 867 -2.99 1.81 -40.28
N ALA A 868 -2.40 2.90 -39.77
CA ALA A 868 -2.26 4.15 -40.49
C ALA A 868 -1.40 4.01 -41.76
N VAL A 869 -0.29 3.27 -41.72
CA VAL A 869 0.53 2.96 -42.90
C VAL A 869 -0.27 2.17 -43.92
N SER A 870 -0.91 1.06 -43.52
CA SER A 870 -1.71 0.21 -44.43
C SER A 870 -2.76 1.03 -45.19
N THR A 871 -3.58 1.80 -44.48
CA THR A 871 -4.63 2.64 -45.09
C THR A 871 -4.06 3.79 -45.93
N TYR A 872 -2.92 4.38 -45.54
CA TYR A 872 -2.31 5.49 -46.29
C TYR A 872 -1.71 5.02 -47.61
N LEU A 873 -1.05 3.86 -47.64
CA LEU A 873 -0.51 3.26 -48.88
C LEU A 873 -1.60 2.91 -49.89
N ALA A 874 -2.73 2.37 -49.42
CA ALA A 874 -3.90 2.13 -50.26
C ALA A 874 -4.42 3.43 -50.90
N ARG A 875 -4.63 4.47 -50.08
CA ARG A 875 -5.10 5.80 -50.53
C ARG A 875 -4.12 6.49 -51.50
N GLN A 876 -2.81 6.34 -51.30
CA GLN A 876 -1.79 6.84 -52.22
C GLN A 876 -1.90 6.21 -53.61
N HIS A 877 -2.20 4.90 -53.69
CA HIS A 877 -2.31 4.20 -54.97
C HIS A 877 -3.65 4.47 -55.69
N GLU A 878 -4.75 4.63 -54.96
CA GLU A 878 -6.07 4.90 -55.55
C GLU A 878 -6.21 6.29 -56.19
N GLY A 879 -5.19 7.16 -56.08
CA GLY A 879 -5.24 8.52 -56.61
C GLY A 879 -6.26 9.41 -55.91
N GLN A 880 -6.76 9.00 -54.73
CA GLN A 880 -7.64 9.81 -53.90
C GLN A 880 -6.88 11.05 -53.42
N THR A 881 -7.11 12.17 -54.08
CA THR A 881 -6.75 13.49 -53.56
C THR A 881 -7.39 13.68 -52.18
N SER A 882 -6.74 14.46 -51.32
CA SER A 882 -7.38 14.85 -50.06
C SER A 882 -8.69 15.60 -50.34
N ASN A 883 -9.70 15.44 -49.48
CA ASN A 883 -10.98 16.16 -49.57
C ASN A 883 -10.85 17.67 -49.20
N THR A 884 -9.67 18.24 -49.44
CA THR A 884 -9.23 19.60 -49.14
C THR A 884 -8.77 20.25 -50.44
N SER A 885 -8.80 21.57 -50.52
CA SER A 885 -8.77 22.36 -51.77
C SER A 885 -7.44 22.38 -52.55
N SER A 886 -6.53 21.42 -52.34
CA SER A 886 -5.24 21.31 -53.01
C SER A 886 -5.05 19.94 -53.66
N ASN A 887 -5.10 19.88 -55.00
CA ASN A 887 -4.73 18.70 -55.80
C ASN A 887 -3.20 18.42 -55.74
N ARG A 888 -2.69 18.05 -54.56
CA ARG A 888 -1.28 17.66 -54.35
C ARG A 888 -1.19 16.17 -54.03
N PRO A 889 -0.19 15.45 -54.56
CA PRO A 889 0.03 14.05 -54.20
C PRO A 889 0.48 13.93 -52.74
N LEU A 890 -0.03 12.90 -52.06
CA LEU A 890 0.34 12.55 -50.69
C LEU A 890 1.83 12.17 -50.60
N ALA A 891 2.54 12.72 -49.60
CA ALA A 891 3.98 12.52 -49.41
C ALA A 891 4.33 11.06 -49.03
N PRO A 892 5.47 10.51 -49.48
CA PRO A 892 5.85 9.12 -49.23
C PRO A 892 6.19 8.83 -47.76
N ILE A 893 5.71 7.68 -47.27
CA ILE A 893 6.18 7.10 -46.00
C ILE A 893 7.50 6.38 -46.28
N SER A 894 8.57 6.83 -45.64
CA SER A 894 9.92 6.30 -45.80
C SER A 894 10.23 5.13 -44.87
N ARG A 895 9.66 5.10 -43.65
CA ARG A 895 10.01 4.16 -42.56
C ARG A 895 8.86 3.96 -41.58
N LEU A 896 8.83 2.78 -40.95
CA LEU A 896 7.93 2.45 -39.85
C LEU A 896 8.74 1.97 -38.63
N ILE A 897 8.62 2.65 -37.49
CA ILE A 897 9.23 2.28 -36.21
C ILE A 897 8.14 1.76 -35.27
N LEU A 898 8.33 0.54 -34.77
CA LEU A 898 7.46 -0.15 -33.83
C LEU A 898 8.20 -0.34 -32.51
N GLU A 899 7.92 0.53 -31.54
CA GLU A 899 8.53 0.50 -30.21
C GLU A 899 7.62 -0.25 -29.23
N ALA A 900 8.18 -1.24 -28.54
CA ALA A 900 7.49 -2.14 -27.61
C ALA A 900 6.11 -2.64 -28.14
N PRO A 901 6.04 -3.21 -29.37
CA PRO A 901 4.77 -3.47 -30.02
C PRO A 901 4.03 -4.67 -29.43
N THR A 902 2.70 -4.54 -29.26
CA THR A 902 1.80 -5.69 -29.02
C THR A 902 1.37 -6.31 -30.34
N SER A 903 1.44 -7.64 -30.50
CA SER A 903 1.01 -8.32 -31.73
C SER A 903 -0.49 -8.20 -32.01
N SER A 904 -1.32 -8.44 -30.99
CA SER A 904 -2.78 -8.31 -31.06
C SER A 904 -3.40 -8.08 -29.68
N ILE A 905 -4.63 -7.55 -29.62
CA ILE A 905 -5.41 -7.44 -28.36
C ILE A 905 -5.63 -8.81 -27.71
N LYS A 906 -5.79 -9.87 -28.50
CA LYS A 906 -5.91 -11.24 -28.00
C LYS A 906 -4.65 -11.66 -27.25
N ASP A 907 -3.48 -11.46 -27.85
CA ASP A 907 -2.20 -11.81 -27.24
C ASP A 907 -1.92 -10.95 -25.99
N MET A 908 -2.26 -9.66 -26.02
CA MET A 908 -2.21 -8.76 -24.87
C MET A 908 -3.10 -9.24 -23.72
N LEU A 909 -4.35 -9.65 -23.98
CA LEU A 909 -5.27 -10.17 -22.95
C LEU A 909 -4.81 -11.51 -22.37
N ILE A 910 -4.22 -12.39 -23.18
CA ILE A 910 -3.61 -13.64 -22.71
C ILE A 910 -2.42 -13.36 -21.80
N SER A 911 -1.65 -12.32 -22.10
CA SER A 911 -0.44 -11.92 -21.37
C SER A 911 -0.75 -11.24 -20.04
N LEU A 912 -1.70 -10.30 -20.03
CA LEU A 912 -2.16 -9.60 -18.81
C LEU A 912 -2.95 -10.52 -17.87
N TYR A 913 -3.66 -11.53 -18.41
CA TYR A 913 -4.52 -12.44 -17.64
C TYR A 913 -4.21 -13.92 -17.95
N PRO A 914 -3.02 -14.42 -17.55
CA PRO A 914 -2.59 -15.79 -17.85
C PRO A 914 -3.38 -16.87 -17.08
N GLN A 915 -4.10 -16.50 -16.02
CA GLN A 915 -4.80 -17.46 -15.15
C GLN A 915 -5.97 -18.11 -15.90
N LYS A 916 -5.93 -19.45 -16.01
CA LYS A 916 -6.83 -20.15 -16.92
C LYS A 916 -8.32 -20.05 -16.57
N TRP A 917 -8.65 -19.83 -15.30
CA TRP A 917 -10.01 -19.69 -14.77
C TRP A 917 -10.62 -18.29 -14.93
N LEU A 918 -9.83 -17.25 -15.24
CA LEU A 918 -10.37 -15.90 -15.43
C LEU A 918 -11.03 -15.78 -16.80
N PRO A 919 -12.19 -15.10 -16.91
CA PRO A 919 -12.86 -14.93 -18.20
C PRO A 919 -12.09 -14.01 -19.14
N TYR A 920 -11.27 -13.09 -18.62
CA TYR A 920 -10.75 -11.94 -19.35
C TYR A 920 -9.99 -12.31 -20.64
N ARG A 921 -9.15 -13.35 -20.59
CA ARG A 921 -8.43 -13.90 -21.76
C ARG A 921 -9.32 -14.55 -22.82
N TYR A 922 -10.59 -14.80 -22.50
CA TYR A 922 -11.62 -15.34 -23.39
C TYR A 922 -12.62 -14.27 -23.86
N LEU A 923 -12.55 -13.03 -23.34
CA LEU A 923 -13.44 -11.94 -23.75
C LEU A 923 -13.02 -11.27 -25.08
N TRP A 924 -11.87 -11.63 -25.64
CA TRP A 924 -11.36 -11.06 -26.89
C TRP A 924 -12.33 -11.16 -28.11
N PRO A 925 -13.20 -12.19 -28.27
CA PRO A 925 -14.17 -12.21 -29.38
C PRO A 925 -15.29 -11.17 -29.22
N PHE A 926 -15.53 -10.67 -28.00
CA PHE A 926 -16.48 -9.61 -27.69
C PHE A 926 -15.83 -8.22 -27.70
N SER A 927 -14.58 -8.13 -28.19
CA SER A 927 -13.81 -6.88 -28.26
C SER A 927 -14.27 -6.03 -29.44
N TRP A 928 -14.67 -4.79 -29.17
CA TRP A 928 -14.96 -3.78 -30.19
C TRP A 928 -13.69 -3.14 -30.80
N ASN A 929 -12.53 -3.45 -30.22
CA ASN A 929 -11.23 -3.05 -30.75
C ASN A 929 -10.49 -4.33 -31.17
N THR A 930 -9.88 -4.33 -32.34
CA THR A 930 -9.29 -5.51 -32.98
C THR A 930 -7.83 -5.30 -33.39
N TRP A 931 -7.19 -4.20 -32.96
CA TRP A 931 -5.77 -3.87 -33.19
C TRP A 931 -4.88 -5.12 -33.30
N ASP A 932 -4.41 -5.40 -34.52
CA ASP A 932 -3.63 -6.57 -34.91
C ASP A 932 -2.56 -6.14 -35.94
N ILE A 933 -1.30 -6.16 -35.51
CA ILE A 933 -0.16 -5.76 -36.35
C ILE A 933 0.12 -6.83 -37.42
N LYS A 934 -0.10 -8.11 -37.12
CA LYS A 934 0.14 -9.23 -38.05
C LYS A 934 -0.81 -9.17 -39.24
N ALA A 935 -2.07 -8.79 -39.00
CA ALA A 935 -3.06 -8.54 -40.04
C ALA A 935 -2.65 -7.33 -40.92
N LYS A 936 -2.21 -6.22 -40.31
CA LYS A 936 -1.75 -5.04 -41.07
C LYS A 936 -0.47 -5.29 -41.88
N MET A 937 0.45 -6.11 -41.37
CA MET A 937 1.61 -6.59 -42.15
C MET A 937 1.17 -7.42 -43.37
N GLN A 938 0.14 -8.26 -43.25
CA GLN A 938 -0.41 -9.02 -44.39
C GLN A 938 -1.11 -8.11 -45.41
N GLU A 939 -1.86 -7.09 -44.97
CA GLU A 939 -2.45 -6.09 -45.87
C GLU A 939 -1.36 -5.33 -46.66
N MET A 940 -0.31 -4.87 -45.99
CA MET A 940 0.82 -4.19 -46.64
C MET A 940 1.53 -5.11 -47.65
N ALA A 941 1.79 -6.37 -47.30
CA ALA A 941 2.39 -7.35 -48.21
C ALA A 941 1.51 -7.61 -49.45
N ARG A 942 0.19 -7.80 -49.25
CA ARG A 942 -0.76 -7.95 -50.38
C ARG A 942 -0.76 -6.72 -51.28
N TRP A 943 -0.75 -5.52 -50.70
CA TRP A 943 -0.67 -4.27 -51.46
C TRP A 943 0.63 -4.17 -52.27
N ARG A 944 1.77 -4.70 -51.78
CA ARG A 944 3.02 -4.79 -52.57
C ARG A 944 2.87 -5.77 -53.74
N ASP A 945 2.26 -6.93 -53.49
CA ASP A 945 2.23 -8.06 -54.43
C ASP A 945 1.09 -7.99 -55.47
N GLU A 946 0.08 -7.16 -55.24
CA GLU A 946 -1.02 -6.94 -56.17
C GLU A 946 -0.55 -6.30 -57.49
N PRO A 947 -0.84 -6.91 -58.65
CA PRO A 947 -0.52 -6.31 -59.95
C PRO A 947 -1.33 -5.03 -60.15
N GLY A 948 -0.64 -3.96 -60.55
CA GLY A 948 -1.25 -2.64 -60.74
C GLY A 948 -2.38 -2.67 -61.77
N SER A 949 -3.61 -2.47 -61.31
CA SER A 949 -4.79 -2.36 -62.18
C SER A 949 -4.79 -1.04 -62.96
N GLN A 950 -4.05 -1.00 -64.06
CA GLN A 950 -4.25 -0.04 -65.15
C GLN A 950 -4.25 -0.78 -66.48
N ILE A 951 -5.43 -1.27 -66.87
CA ILE A 951 -5.73 -1.58 -68.27
C ILE A 951 -5.95 -0.25 -69.00
N THR A 952 -4.86 0.45 -69.29
CA THR A 952 -4.83 1.57 -70.25
C THR A 952 -3.70 1.29 -71.23
N LYS A 953 -4.06 1.19 -72.52
CA LYS A 953 -3.13 0.87 -73.61
C LYS A 953 -2.20 2.04 -73.92
N GLU A 954 -1.19 2.27 -73.08
CA GLU A 954 0.01 3.02 -73.45
C GLU A 954 1.13 2.71 -72.46
N ALA A 955 2.23 2.16 -72.97
CA ALA A 955 3.25 1.53 -72.13
C ALA A 955 4.22 2.57 -71.53
N THR A 956 4.11 2.79 -70.22
CA THR A 956 5.26 3.15 -69.38
C THR A 956 5.39 2.10 -68.28
N PRO A 957 6.60 1.59 -67.98
CA PRO A 957 6.78 0.63 -66.90
C PRO A 957 6.46 1.32 -65.57
N SER A 958 5.37 0.91 -64.94
CA SER A 958 5.00 1.39 -63.60
C SER A 958 6.10 1.01 -62.61
N LYS A 959 6.56 1.97 -61.80
CA LYS A 959 7.56 1.70 -60.76
C LYS A 959 7.02 0.61 -59.82
N PRO A 960 7.85 -0.39 -59.43
CA PRO A 960 7.42 -1.41 -58.50
C PRO A 960 6.98 -0.79 -57.17
N ARG A 961 5.86 -1.26 -56.62
CA ARG A 961 5.35 -0.84 -55.32
C ARG A 961 6.40 -1.18 -54.26
N SER A 962 6.87 -0.17 -53.52
CA SER A 962 7.83 -0.34 -52.43
C SER A 962 7.14 -0.08 -51.09
N LEU A 963 7.51 -0.86 -50.08
CA LEU A 963 7.04 -0.70 -48.71
C LEU A 963 8.13 -0.03 -47.86
N PRO A 964 7.76 0.77 -46.85
CA PRO A 964 8.73 1.30 -45.90
C PRO A 964 9.34 0.16 -45.08
N PRO A 965 10.69 0.11 -44.89
CA PRO A 965 11.30 -0.82 -43.95
C PRO A 965 10.78 -0.61 -42.53
N ILE A 966 10.74 -1.70 -41.78
CA ILE A 966 10.21 -1.77 -40.42
C ILE A 966 11.38 -1.90 -39.42
N PHE A 967 11.40 -1.07 -38.38
CA PHE A 967 12.32 -1.21 -37.26
C PHE A 967 11.55 -1.55 -35.99
N LEU A 968 11.83 -2.73 -35.44
CA LEU A 968 11.23 -3.23 -34.20
C LEU A 968 12.23 -3.03 -33.06
N ILE A 969 11.86 -2.23 -32.07
CA ILE A 969 12.70 -1.96 -30.89
C ILE A 969 11.94 -2.36 -29.62
N SER A 970 12.57 -3.14 -28.75
CA SER A 970 11.93 -3.71 -27.55
C SER A 970 12.89 -3.74 -26.35
N GLY A 971 12.32 -3.69 -25.14
CA GLY A 971 13.09 -3.81 -23.91
C GLY A 971 13.33 -5.26 -23.53
N ASP A 972 14.58 -5.61 -23.20
CA ASP A 972 14.96 -6.94 -22.68
C ASP A 972 14.28 -7.27 -21.33
N LYS A 973 13.83 -6.25 -20.59
CA LYS A 973 13.08 -6.38 -19.33
C LYS A 973 11.71 -5.72 -19.40
N ASP A 974 11.08 -5.74 -20.58
CA ASP A 974 9.71 -5.24 -20.75
C ASP A 974 8.73 -6.02 -19.85
N GLU A 975 8.08 -5.28 -18.96
CA GLU A 975 7.16 -5.77 -17.95
C GLU A 975 5.70 -5.86 -18.44
N VAL A 976 5.42 -5.35 -19.65
CA VAL A 976 4.08 -5.27 -20.26
C VAL A 976 3.96 -6.19 -21.48
N VAL A 977 4.99 -6.21 -22.33
CA VAL A 977 5.04 -6.98 -23.58
C VAL A 977 5.86 -8.26 -23.36
N PRO A 978 5.29 -9.45 -23.58
CA PRO A 978 6.06 -10.69 -23.44
C PRO A 978 7.23 -10.79 -24.42
N PRO A 979 8.35 -11.43 -24.03
CA PRO A 979 9.54 -11.53 -24.87
C PRO A 979 9.31 -12.26 -26.21
N TYR A 980 8.31 -13.14 -26.28
CA TYR A 980 7.98 -13.88 -27.52
C TYR A 980 7.25 -13.03 -28.58
N VAL A 981 6.72 -11.85 -28.22
CA VAL A 981 5.92 -11.03 -29.14
C VAL A 981 6.80 -10.38 -30.23
N PRO A 982 7.95 -9.75 -29.90
CA PRO A 982 8.98 -9.38 -30.87
C PRO A 982 9.38 -10.51 -31.83
N ASP A 983 9.68 -11.70 -31.30
CA ASP A 983 10.06 -12.87 -32.12
C ASP A 983 8.99 -13.22 -33.15
N GLN A 984 7.72 -13.27 -32.73
CA GLN A 984 6.60 -13.61 -33.61
C GLN A 984 6.36 -12.53 -34.68
N LEU A 985 6.51 -11.25 -34.34
CA LEU A 985 6.35 -10.16 -35.31
C LEU A 985 7.48 -10.15 -36.34
N GLU A 986 8.71 -10.41 -35.90
CA GLU A 986 9.88 -10.52 -36.79
C GLU A 986 9.77 -11.71 -37.75
N GLN A 987 9.41 -12.90 -37.23
CA GLN A 987 9.21 -14.10 -38.04
C GLN A 987 8.06 -13.92 -39.05
N HIS A 988 6.96 -13.27 -38.65
CA HIS A 988 5.81 -13.01 -39.51
C HIS A 988 6.11 -11.96 -40.60
N ALA A 989 6.85 -10.91 -40.28
CA ALA A 989 7.30 -9.94 -41.28
C ALA A 989 8.25 -10.58 -42.30
N LYS A 990 9.20 -11.41 -41.82
CA LYS A 990 10.13 -12.16 -42.69
C LYS A 990 9.41 -13.18 -43.59
N SER A 991 8.38 -13.88 -43.09
CA SER A 991 7.60 -14.82 -43.92
C SER A 991 6.78 -14.14 -45.02
N LEU A 992 6.50 -12.85 -44.89
CA LEU A 992 5.84 -12.00 -45.90
C LEU A 992 6.85 -11.27 -46.82
N GLY A 993 8.16 -11.49 -46.64
CA GLY A 993 9.21 -10.80 -47.38
C GLY A 993 9.27 -9.29 -47.11
N LEU A 994 8.84 -8.85 -45.92
CA LEU A 994 8.96 -7.45 -45.50
C LEU A 994 10.38 -7.18 -44.98
N GLU A 995 10.96 -6.04 -45.35
CA GLU A 995 12.24 -5.60 -44.77
C GLU A 995 12.03 -5.23 -43.31
N ILE A 996 12.63 -5.99 -42.39
CA ILE A 996 12.54 -5.75 -40.95
C ILE A 996 13.92 -5.86 -40.28
N GLN A 997 14.20 -4.87 -39.43
CA GLN A 997 15.36 -4.82 -38.55
C GLN A 997 14.88 -4.83 -37.09
N ARG A 998 15.58 -5.52 -36.20
CA ARG A 998 15.22 -5.64 -34.79
C ARG A 998 16.35 -5.19 -33.87
N LYS A 999 15.98 -4.55 -32.76
CA LYS A 999 16.88 -4.23 -31.66
C LYS A 999 16.23 -4.49 -30.30
N ASP A 1000 16.73 -5.50 -29.60
CA ASP A 1000 16.42 -5.72 -28.19
C ASP A 1000 17.43 -4.95 -27.33
N VAL A 1001 16.95 -4.16 -26.36
CA VAL A 1001 17.74 -3.20 -25.60
C VAL A 1001 17.95 -3.69 -24.18
N LEU A 1002 19.21 -4.05 -23.86
CA LEU A 1002 19.56 -4.74 -22.62
C LEU A 1002 19.10 -4.01 -21.34
N GLY A 1003 18.40 -4.76 -20.50
CA GLY A 1003 17.81 -4.31 -19.25
C GLY A 1003 16.83 -3.14 -19.35
N ALA A 1004 16.33 -2.76 -20.53
CA ALA A 1004 15.36 -1.67 -20.67
C ALA A 1004 13.94 -2.16 -20.32
N MET A 1005 13.22 -1.32 -19.58
CA MET A 1005 11.78 -1.48 -19.31
C MET A 1005 10.93 -0.90 -20.48
N HIS A 1006 9.61 -1.05 -20.42
CA HIS A 1006 8.66 -0.81 -21.53
C HIS A 1006 8.82 0.54 -22.27
N ILE A 1007 9.19 1.62 -21.56
CA ILE A 1007 9.37 2.98 -22.15
C ILE A 1007 10.84 3.40 -22.33
N GLU A 1008 11.79 2.57 -21.92
CA GLU A 1008 13.21 2.96 -21.80
C GLU A 1008 14.05 2.66 -23.04
N ALA A 1009 13.55 1.87 -23.99
CA ALA A 1009 14.34 1.42 -25.12
C ALA A 1009 14.97 2.58 -25.92
N PRO A 1010 14.28 3.71 -26.22
CA PRO A 1010 14.89 4.89 -26.83
C PRO A 1010 15.60 5.85 -25.84
N LEU A 1011 15.45 5.65 -24.53
CA LEU A 1011 16.19 6.40 -23.50
C LEU A 1011 17.59 5.83 -23.26
N LYS A 1012 17.78 4.52 -23.43
CA LYS A 1012 19.11 3.90 -23.34
C LYS A 1012 19.95 4.21 -24.58
N LEU A 1013 21.26 4.36 -24.36
CA LEU A 1013 22.21 4.79 -25.39
C LEU A 1013 22.22 3.84 -26.60
N ASP A 1014 22.16 2.54 -26.36
CA ASP A 1014 22.22 1.48 -27.38
C ASP A 1014 20.96 1.47 -28.27
N GLY A 1015 19.77 1.48 -27.66
CA GLY A 1015 18.50 1.58 -28.40
C GLY A 1015 18.32 2.91 -29.11
N ARG A 1016 18.69 4.04 -28.49
CA ARG A 1016 18.69 5.36 -29.14
C ARG A 1016 19.60 5.38 -30.36
N LYS A 1017 20.83 4.89 -30.25
CA LYS A 1017 21.78 4.83 -31.37
C LYS A 1017 21.22 4.01 -32.53
N ALA A 1018 20.69 2.82 -32.27
CA ALA A 1018 20.11 1.97 -33.31
C ALA A 1018 18.90 2.65 -33.99
N MET A 1019 18.00 3.26 -33.22
CA MET A 1019 16.82 3.96 -33.77
C MET A 1019 17.21 5.20 -34.58
N VAL A 1020 18.18 5.99 -34.11
CA VAL A 1020 18.70 7.16 -34.83
C VAL A 1020 19.42 6.74 -36.11
N GLN A 1021 20.23 5.67 -36.06
CA GLN A 1021 20.86 5.10 -37.26
C GLN A 1021 19.82 4.63 -38.28
N PHE A 1022 18.74 3.97 -37.85
CA PHE A 1022 17.64 3.58 -38.74
C PHE A 1022 16.96 4.78 -39.40
N ILE A 1023 16.71 5.86 -38.66
CA ILE A 1023 16.15 7.12 -39.18
C ILE A 1023 17.10 7.81 -40.17
N LEU A 1024 18.41 7.81 -39.89
CA LEU A 1024 19.44 8.48 -40.70
C LEU A 1024 19.82 7.69 -41.97
N ASN A 1025 19.82 6.36 -41.91
CA ASN A 1025 20.16 5.49 -43.02
C ASN A 1025 19.07 5.58 -44.09
N GLY A 1026 19.27 6.49 -45.05
CA GLY A 1026 18.43 6.68 -46.23
C GLY A 1026 18.13 5.37 -46.94
N THR A 1027 16.95 5.25 -47.55
CA THR A 1027 16.69 4.25 -48.58
C THR A 1027 17.58 4.53 -49.79
N SER A 1028 18.81 4.04 -49.75
CA SER A 1028 19.54 3.72 -50.97
C SER A 1028 18.84 2.53 -51.63
N VAL A 1029 17.73 2.79 -52.31
CA VAL A 1029 17.26 1.90 -53.37
C VAL A 1029 18.43 1.83 -54.36
N PRO A 1030 19.08 0.68 -54.55
CA PRO A 1030 20.05 0.58 -55.63
C PRO A 1030 19.26 0.77 -56.93
N ASN A 1031 19.63 1.77 -57.72
CA ASN A 1031 19.20 1.83 -59.11
C ASN A 1031 19.89 0.67 -59.84
N THR A 1032 19.16 -0.43 -60.00
CA THR A 1032 19.44 -1.51 -60.95
C THR A 1032 18.32 -1.54 -61.99
#